data_AF-A0A075HRB3-F1
#
_entry.id   AF-A0A075HRB3-F1
#
_cell.length_a   1.000
_cell.length_b   1.000
_cell.length_c   1.000
_cell.angle_alpha   90.00
_cell.angle_beta   90.00
_cell.angle_gamma   90.00
#
_symmetry.space_group_name_H-M   'P 1'
#
loop_
_entity.id
_entity.type
_entity.pdbx_description
1 polymer ?
#
loop_
_entity_poly.entity_id
_entity_poly.type
_entity_poly.pdbx_seq_one_letter_code
_entity_poly.pdbx_strand_id
1 'polypeptide(L)'
;MSGEGPDESESEPEEPDPEPEDEALEAEIVEAELVEPEPEEPDSEPEEEPETVEEDPWFFGVIPSEASDELLLDDAEEGEPSMVIVLPSIEGLKENWRPISAIAVVVLLVGAAAFYLIQQDPAFTARPLRYGDHMDFTVTETTIEVTGDEMIALLRDVTTPTLDEVCDELRATVSGGTGSITIRNGGSGDISHPLDAELIGAVNVHDSYGRQHLTAEQTVTHDLAIDLQGKVRDEGSCTNTGWIMEDNHLVSQSKSWRDIATRTTIRTDTDLSFTDPDGDRTDARAVAFDSNAFGSVGTLSPLLIFPLTPIELHDFFGDTALTDGLSSVKTSGLMDWSWEVKGEINTDLHGLVTHVSITEEGLATCVGHVNIDIHVKHGNPWPVKQVVDILLDKDAGEDCSLEGLISDYLLDLPDGRLVVSAVITKTSSNFGSTPVHWDTAYAGSPGSGEDVPASQQHWEEAMPDESSLRDFDLEAAIECLMANHSSSDAAEALGAAGYVWQATYSTDEWNMSWVDDDEKAGWVILRHRDSGCILAETHDYDEGTVPWDRNQIPETLTLGLLEERVLDASRYPDLNQLINDGSGWEPSVNYGYLLATASVDLLSLDVVTAAGARSWEDSGRDNSAGFVIDAETGSMVGWYHTSLPA
;
A
#
# COMPACT_ATOMS: atom_id res chain seq x y z
N MET A 1 1.09 -2.86 -85.12
CA MET A 1 0.56 -2.82 -83.75
C MET A 1 1.71 -2.30 -82.90
N SER A 2 2.00 -1.00 -82.84
CA SER A 2 1.15 0.23 -82.94
C SER A 2 0.21 0.37 -81.73
N GLY A 3 0.08 1.52 -81.05
CA GLY A 3 0.78 2.83 -81.14
C GLY A 3 1.86 3.02 -80.05
N GLU A 4 2.73 4.04 -80.03
CA GLU A 4 2.51 5.51 -79.97
C GLU A 4 2.08 6.01 -78.57
N GLY A 5 2.99 6.75 -77.92
CA GLY A 5 2.69 7.84 -76.97
C GLY A 5 3.06 9.18 -77.63
N PRO A 6 3.55 10.22 -76.91
CA PRO A 6 3.58 10.48 -75.47
C PRO A 6 2.69 11.69 -75.10
N ASP A 7 2.82 12.26 -73.89
CA ASP A 7 2.96 13.73 -73.74
C ASP A 7 3.63 14.11 -72.39
N GLU A 8 4.08 15.36 -72.27
CA GLU A 8 4.76 15.95 -71.10
C GLU A 8 3.90 17.07 -70.47
N SER A 9 3.99 17.28 -69.15
CA SER A 9 3.46 18.50 -68.49
C SER A 9 4.16 18.77 -67.14
N GLU A 10 4.79 19.93 -67.00
CA GLU A 10 5.29 20.49 -65.73
C GLU A 10 4.52 21.78 -65.36
N SER A 11 4.82 22.33 -64.17
CA SER A 11 4.49 23.66 -63.63
C SER A 11 3.07 23.96 -63.14
N GLU A 12 2.94 23.95 -61.80
CA GLU A 12 2.40 25.02 -60.91
C GLU A 12 0.96 25.57 -61.07
N PRO A 13 0.35 26.08 -59.99
CA PRO A 13 0.35 25.60 -58.59
C PRO A 13 -1.08 25.51 -58.02
N GLU A 14 -1.25 24.92 -56.82
CA GLU A 14 -2.54 25.00 -56.10
C GLU A 14 -2.59 26.25 -55.20
N GLU A 15 -3.60 27.10 -55.38
CA GLU A 15 -4.00 28.13 -54.41
C GLU A 15 -5.07 27.55 -53.45
N PRO A 16 -5.10 27.97 -52.17
CA PRO A 16 -6.07 27.46 -51.20
C PRO A 16 -7.47 28.10 -51.34
N ASP A 17 -8.50 27.29 -51.10
CA ASP A 17 -9.91 27.69 -50.92
C ASP A 17 -10.25 27.62 -49.40
N PRO A 18 -11.23 28.37 -48.85
CA PRO A 18 -10.93 29.27 -47.74
C PRO A 18 -11.55 28.89 -46.39
N GLU A 19 -11.07 29.57 -45.34
CA GLU A 19 -11.66 29.58 -44.01
C GLU A 19 -13.08 30.19 -44.01
N PRO A 20 -14.00 29.65 -43.19
CA PRO A 20 -15.24 30.32 -42.83
C PRO A 20 -15.08 31.14 -41.54
N GLU A 21 -14.75 32.43 -41.67
CA GLU A 21 -15.31 33.46 -40.79
C GLU A 21 -16.88 33.41 -40.92
N ASP A 22 -17.71 33.90 -40.01
CA ASP A 22 -17.60 35.10 -39.16
C ASP A 22 -18.71 35.09 -38.06
N GLU A 23 -18.86 36.22 -37.35
CA GLU A 23 -19.97 36.67 -36.50
C GLU A 23 -20.13 36.03 -35.10
N ALA A 24 -19.48 36.66 -34.12
CA ALA A 24 -19.83 36.56 -32.70
C ALA A 24 -21.16 37.29 -32.38
N LEU A 25 -21.84 36.85 -31.31
CA LEU A 25 -22.99 37.56 -30.73
C LEU A 25 -22.74 37.88 -29.24
N GLU A 26 -22.74 39.17 -28.91
CA GLU A 26 -22.73 39.69 -27.54
C GLU A 26 -24.13 39.68 -26.90
N ALA A 27 -24.17 40.04 -25.60
CA ALA A 27 -25.33 40.27 -24.73
C ALA A 27 -25.99 38.99 -24.16
N GLU A 28 -26.62 39.04 -22.97
CA GLU A 28 -27.02 40.21 -22.17
C GLU A 28 -26.82 39.96 -20.67
N ILE A 29 -26.27 40.94 -19.94
CA ILE A 29 -26.18 40.92 -18.47
C ILE A 29 -27.44 41.58 -17.89
N VAL A 30 -28.14 40.91 -16.99
CA VAL A 30 -29.31 41.45 -16.28
C VAL A 30 -29.16 41.17 -14.78
N GLU A 31 -29.29 42.23 -13.96
CA GLU A 31 -29.26 42.17 -12.50
C GLU A 31 -30.66 41.92 -11.88
N ALA A 32 -30.68 41.75 -10.55
CA ALA A 32 -31.84 41.61 -9.66
C ALA A 32 -32.51 40.20 -9.68
N GLU A 33 -33.11 39.74 -8.57
CA GLU A 33 -33.66 40.50 -7.43
C GLU A 33 -33.27 39.89 -6.07
N LEU A 34 -32.88 40.73 -5.10
CA LEU A 34 -32.70 40.29 -3.71
C LEU A 34 -34.07 40.20 -3.02
N VAL A 35 -34.29 39.12 -2.27
CA VAL A 35 -35.37 39.04 -1.27
C VAL A 35 -34.79 38.53 0.05
N GLU A 36 -34.67 39.43 1.02
CA GLU A 36 -34.39 39.10 2.42
C GLU A 36 -35.64 38.51 3.09
N PRO A 37 -35.46 37.58 4.02
CA PRO A 37 -36.26 37.56 5.25
C PRO A 37 -35.38 37.72 6.49
N GLU A 38 -35.67 38.75 7.30
CA GLU A 38 -35.13 38.91 8.66
C GLU A 38 -35.72 37.85 9.64
N PRO A 39 -35.07 37.60 10.80
CA PRO A 39 -35.33 36.43 11.64
C PRO A 39 -36.40 36.64 12.73
N GLU A 40 -37.00 35.54 13.20
CA GLU A 40 -37.64 35.43 14.51
C GLU A 40 -37.11 34.20 15.26
N GLU A 41 -36.48 34.42 16.42
CA GLU A 41 -36.29 33.42 17.48
C GLU A 41 -37.39 33.60 18.57
N PRO A 42 -37.36 32.88 19.71
CA PRO A 42 -37.85 31.51 19.87
C PRO A 42 -38.94 31.44 20.95
N ASP A 43 -39.65 30.31 21.11
CA ASP A 43 -40.30 30.05 22.41
C ASP A 43 -40.59 28.57 22.76
N SER A 44 -40.28 28.25 24.02
CA SER A 44 -40.85 27.21 24.90
C SER A 44 -41.05 25.73 24.44
N GLU A 45 -40.42 24.82 25.18
CA GLU A 45 -40.93 23.47 25.49
C GLU A 45 -42.23 23.55 26.33
N PRO A 46 -43.05 22.47 26.43
CA PRO A 46 -42.82 21.53 27.55
C PRO A 46 -43.12 20.04 27.25
N GLU A 47 -42.81 19.21 28.25
CA GLU A 47 -43.01 17.75 28.34
C GLU A 47 -44.50 17.30 28.28
N GLU A 48 -44.79 16.11 27.73
CA GLU A 48 -45.54 15.00 28.39
C GLU A 48 -45.73 13.76 27.48
N GLU A 49 -45.41 12.57 28.01
CA GLU A 49 -45.92 11.23 27.62
C GLU A 49 -46.99 10.79 28.67
N PRO A 50 -47.81 9.70 28.52
CA PRO A 50 -47.77 8.56 27.56
C PRO A 50 -49.17 8.13 26.99
N GLU A 51 -49.27 6.85 26.57
CA GLU A 51 -50.47 5.98 26.37
C GLU A 51 -51.04 5.76 24.94
N THR A 52 -50.37 4.88 24.17
CA THR A 52 -50.84 3.55 23.68
C THR A 52 -52.31 3.24 23.24
N VAL A 53 -52.41 2.31 22.26
CA VAL A 53 -53.47 1.27 22.00
C VAL A 53 -54.37 1.41 20.72
N GLU A 54 -54.39 0.35 19.89
CA GLU A 54 -55.41 -0.09 18.87
C GLU A 54 -55.73 0.82 17.64
N GLU A 55 -56.04 0.33 16.42
CA GLU A 55 -55.94 -1.00 15.76
C GLU A 55 -56.02 -0.86 14.20
N ASP A 56 -55.78 -1.95 13.44
CA ASP A 56 -56.09 -2.14 11.99
C ASP A 56 -57.65 -2.20 11.78
N PRO A 57 -58.32 -2.45 10.59
CA PRO A 57 -57.84 -2.90 9.27
C PRO A 57 -58.57 -2.39 7.98
N TRP A 58 -58.16 -2.93 6.81
CA TRP A 58 -58.82 -3.06 5.47
C TRP A 58 -58.77 -1.93 4.40
N PHE A 59 -58.18 -2.23 3.22
CA PHE A 59 -58.77 -2.28 1.83
C PHE A 59 -57.64 -2.29 0.74
N PHE A 60 -57.68 -2.89 -0.46
CA PHE A 60 -58.41 -4.04 -1.08
C PHE A 60 -57.93 -4.28 -2.56
N GLY A 61 -58.15 -5.47 -3.15
CA GLY A 61 -57.87 -5.82 -4.58
C GLY A 61 -56.97 -7.07 -4.75
N VAL A 62 -57.33 -8.26 -5.28
CA VAL A 62 -58.46 -8.86 -6.07
C VAL A 62 -58.67 -8.30 -7.49
N ILE A 63 -58.82 -9.08 -8.59
CA ILE A 63 -58.98 -10.55 -8.94
C ILE A 63 -58.41 -10.77 -10.39
N PRO A 64 -58.50 -11.94 -11.12
CA PRO A 64 -58.79 -13.38 -10.86
C PRO A 64 -57.63 -14.30 -11.42
N SER A 65 -57.71 -15.50 -12.04
CA SER A 65 -58.75 -16.52 -12.37
C SER A 65 -58.18 -17.95 -12.64
N GLU A 66 -58.70 -18.95 -11.91
CA GLU A 66 -59.21 -20.30 -12.31
C GLU A 66 -58.51 -21.30 -13.29
N ALA A 67 -58.64 -22.59 -12.88
CA ALA A 67 -58.98 -23.81 -13.65
C ALA A 67 -57.91 -24.83 -14.13
N SER A 68 -58.02 -26.06 -13.55
CA SER A 68 -57.78 -27.40 -14.15
C SER A 68 -56.35 -27.80 -14.60
N ASP A 69 -55.95 -29.09 -14.64
CA ASP A 69 -56.72 -30.35 -14.70
C ASP A 69 -56.04 -31.55 -13.95
N GLU A 70 -56.55 -32.78 -14.13
CA GLU A 70 -56.26 -33.99 -13.33
C GLU A 70 -55.39 -35.07 -14.06
N LEU A 71 -54.94 -36.11 -13.32
CA LEU A 71 -54.63 -37.51 -13.71
C LEU A 71 -53.18 -38.04 -14.02
N LEU A 72 -52.88 -39.18 -13.35
CA LEU A 72 -52.09 -40.40 -13.74
C LEU A 72 -50.55 -40.53 -13.49
N LEU A 73 -50.22 -41.02 -12.28
CA LEU A 73 -49.68 -42.36 -11.92
C LEU A 73 -48.38 -43.00 -12.53
N ASP A 74 -47.82 -43.91 -11.70
CA ASP A 74 -46.79 -44.97 -11.91
C ASP A 74 -45.30 -44.51 -12.05
N ASP A 75 -44.30 -45.07 -11.34
CA ASP A 75 -44.29 -46.02 -10.19
C ASP A 75 -42.91 -46.03 -9.45
N ALA A 76 -42.86 -46.66 -8.25
CA ALA A 76 -41.72 -47.23 -7.49
C ALA A 76 -40.61 -46.34 -6.82
N GLU A 77 -40.56 -46.43 -5.47
CA GLU A 77 -39.43 -46.80 -4.55
C GLU A 77 -37.97 -46.30 -4.83
N GLU A 78 -37.16 -45.81 -3.89
CA GLU A 78 -37.20 -45.58 -2.41
C GLU A 78 -36.59 -44.18 -2.08
N GLY A 79 -36.67 -43.56 -0.90
CA GLY A 79 -37.33 -43.89 0.38
C GLY A 79 -36.61 -43.26 1.60
N GLU A 80 -37.11 -42.12 2.13
CA GLU A 80 -36.51 -41.41 3.28
C GLU A 80 -36.96 -41.91 4.67
N PRO A 81 -36.07 -41.97 5.69
CA PRO A 81 -36.44 -42.24 7.07
C PRO A 81 -36.51 -40.96 7.94
N SER A 82 -37.62 -40.21 7.88
CA SER A 82 -37.90 -39.15 8.87
C SER A 82 -38.49 -39.74 10.17
N MET A 83 -37.83 -39.49 11.32
CA MET A 83 -38.21 -40.11 12.60
C MET A 83 -38.99 -39.16 13.52
N VAL A 84 -40.32 -39.11 13.34
CA VAL A 84 -41.22 -38.36 14.23
C VAL A 84 -41.51 -39.19 15.50
N ILE A 85 -40.91 -38.80 16.63
CA ILE A 85 -41.18 -39.44 17.92
C ILE A 85 -42.49 -38.90 18.52
N VAL A 86 -43.56 -39.68 18.42
CA VAL A 86 -44.85 -39.39 19.07
C VAL A 86 -44.78 -39.75 20.56
N LEU A 87 -45.00 -38.76 21.43
CA LEU A 87 -45.09 -38.97 22.88
C LEU A 87 -46.39 -39.69 23.27
N PRO A 88 -46.34 -40.88 23.93
CA PRO A 88 -47.54 -41.54 24.44
C PRO A 88 -48.04 -40.86 25.74
N SER A 89 -49.36 -40.77 25.90
CA SER A 89 -49.99 -40.17 27.08
C SER A 89 -49.87 -41.03 28.34
N ILE A 90 -49.73 -40.37 29.49
CA ILE A 90 -49.38 -40.99 30.78
C ILE A 90 -50.64 -41.44 31.54
N GLU A 91 -51.01 -42.72 31.46
CA GLU A 91 -52.05 -43.29 32.33
C GLU A 91 -51.79 -44.79 32.60
N GLY A 92 -50.83 -45.12 33.48
CA GLY A 92 -50.44 -46.53 33.66
C GLY A 92 -49.35 -46.90 34.68
N LEU A 93 -48.85 -46.00 35.55
CA LEU A 93 -47.78 -46.37 36.51
C LEU A 93 -48.00 -45.86 37.94
N LYS A 94 -49.18 -46.17 38.49
CA LYS A 94 -49.50 -45.94 39.90
C LYS A 94 -49.29 -47.21 40.73
N GLU A 95 -48.05 -47.49 41.14
CA GLU A 95 -47.73 -47.92 42.51
C GLU A 95 -46.21 -47.97 42.83
N ASN A 96 -45.87 -47.59 44.07
CA ASN A 96 -44.61 -47.88 44.77
C ASN A 96 -43.24 -47.41 44.19
N TRP A 97 -42.97 -46.09 44.14
CA TRP A 97 -41.58 -45.56 43.89
C TRP A 97 -41.10 -44.40 44.79
N ARG A 98 -41.78 -44.15 45.92
CA ARG A 98 -41.63 -42.91 46.72
C ARG A 98 -40.26 -42.56 47.37
N PRO A 99 -39.22 -43.42 47.49
CA PRO A 99 -37.93 -42.99 48.04
C PRO A 99 -36.89 -42.50 47.01
N ILE A 100 -36.98 -42.90 45.73
CA ILE A 100 -35.91 -42.66 44.75
C ILE A 100 -36.14 -41.37 43.95
N SER A 101 -37.41 -40.98 43.78
CA SER A 101 -37.83 -39.81 42.99
C SER A 101 -37.12 -38.51 43.36
N ALA A 102 -37.08 -38.15 44.64
CA ALA A 102 -36.53 -36.85 45.07
C ALA A 102 -35.02 -36.74 44.78
N ILE A 103 -34.26 -37.81 44.97
CA ILE A 103 -32.80 -37.80 44.72
C ILE A 103 -32.53 -37.80 43.22
N ALA A 104 -33.26 -38.61 42.43
CA ALA A 104 -33.11 -38.60 40.96
C ALA A 104 -33.47 -37.24 40.35
N VAL A 105 -34.55 -36.59 40.82
CA VAL A 105 -34.97 -35.26 40.35
C VAL A 105 -34.03 -34.17 40.84
N VAL A 106 -33.49 -34.22 42.06
CA VAL A 106 -32.48 -33.25 42.50
C VAL A 106 -31.15 -33.45 41.76
N VAL A 107 -30.72 -34.69 41.49
CA VAL A 107 -29.51 -34.95 40.68
C VAL A 107 -29.72 -34.57 39.21
N LEU A 108 -30.92 -34.71 38.65
CA LEU A 108 -31.24 -34.22 37.30
C LEU A 108 -31.42 -32.70 37.23
N LEU A 109 -31.96 -32.04 38.27
CA LEU A 109 -32.08 -30.58 38.30
C LEU A 109 -30.76 -29.88 38.62
N VAL A 110 -29.95 -30.43 39.54
CA VAL A 110 -28.58 -29.95 39.78
C VAL A 110 -27.66 -30.35 38.62
N GLY A 111 -27.87 -31.51 38.00
CA GLY A 111 -27.14 -31.93 36.80
C GLY A 111 -27.47 -31.07 35.57
N ALA A 112 -28.75 -30.76 35.34
CA ALA A 112 -29.17 -29.86 34.27
C ALA A 112 -28.77 -28.41 34.54
N ALA A 113 -28.89 -27.92 35.79
CA ALA A 113 -28.40 -26.58 36.15
C ALA A 113 -26.87 -26.47 36.09
N ALA A 114 -26.13 -27.56 36.36
CA ALA A 114 -24.69 -27.60 36.15
C ALA A 114 -24.35 -27.63 34.65
N PHE A 115 -25.07 -28.39 33.83
CA PHE A 115 -24.85 -28.38 32.37
C PHE A 115 -25.18 -27.01 31.74
N TYR A 116 -26.28 -26.38 32.15
CA TYR A 116 -26.71 -25.07 31.65
C TYR A 116 -25.90 -23.88 32.21
N LEU A 117 -24.99 -24.14 33.16
CA LEU A 117 -23.97 -23.19 33.64
C LEU A 117 -22.55 -23.56 33.16
N ILE A 118 -22.41 -24.61 32.35
CA ILE A 118 -21.19 -25.02 31.65
C ILE A 118 -21.51 -25.14 30.14
N GLN A 119 -22.38 -24.24 29.67
CA GLN A 119 -22.34 -23.74 28.30
C GLN A 119 -21.85 -22.30 28.39
N GLN A 120 -20.53 -22.14 28.48
CA GLN A 120 -19.92 -21.02 27.79
C GLN A 120 -20.09 -21.33 26.30
N ASP A 121 -20.85 -20.51 25.58
CA ASP A 121 -20.64 -20.35 24.16
C ASP A 121 -19.45 -19.37 24.04
N PRO A 122 -18.21 -19.83 23.77
CA PRO A 122 -17.03 -18.97 23.73
C PRO A 122 -16.84 -18.33 22.33
N ALA A 123 -17.77 -18.66 21.42
CA ALA A 123 -17.80 -18.27 20.03
C ALA A 123 -18.09 -16.77 19.89
N PHE A 124 -17.05 -15.93 20.00
CA PHE A 124 -17.15 -14.52 19.62
C PHE A 124 -16.56 -14.31 18.23
N THR A 125 -17.18 -13.41 17.45
CA THR A 125 -16.61 -12.91 16.20
C THR A 125 -15.72 -11.70 16.48
N ALA A 126 -14.72 -11.47 15.63
CA ALA A 126 -13.91 -10.28 15.72
C ALA A 126 -14.74 -9.03 15.42
N ARG A 127 -14.56 -7.96 16.20
CA ARG A 127 -15.34 -6.72 16.02
C ARG A 127 -14.74 -5.87 14.89
N PRO A 128 -15.52 -5.43 13.88
CA PRO A 128 -15.08 -4.44 12.89
C PRO A 128 -14.56 -3.16 13.55
N LEU A 129 -13.59 -2.50 12.91
CA LEU A 129 -13.10 -1.19 13.34
C LEU A 129 -14.20 -0.12 13.40
N ARG A 130 -13.96 0.88 14.26
CA ARG A 130 -14.79 2.06 14.46
C ARG A 130 -13.95 3.32 14.49
N TYR A 131 -14.49 4.42 13.98
CA TYR A 131 -13.85 5.73 14.09
C TYR A 131 -13.68 6.12 15.56
N GLY A 132 -12.44 6.41 15.96
CA GLY A 132 -12.06 6.64 17.37
C GLY A 132 -11.74 5.37 18.18
N ASP A 133 -11.65 4.19 17.56
CA ASP A 133 -10.96 3.04 18.16
C ASP A 133 -9.48 3.38 18.38
N HIS A 134 -8.95 3.10 19.57
CA HIS A 134 -7.58 3.41 19.94
C HIS A 134 -7.05 2.41 20.97
N MET A 135 -5.78 2.04 20.87
CA MET A 135 -5.10 1.13 21.79
C MET A 135 -3.66 1.54 22.03
N ASP A 136 -3.31 1.71 23.30
CA ASP A 136 -1.92 1.82 23.77
C ASP A 136 -1.34 0.43 24.02
N PHE A 137 -0.04 0.26 23.76
CA PHE A 137 0.69 -0.98 24.03
C PHE A 137 2.14 -0.71 24.46
N THR A 138 2.73 -1.70 25.14
CA THR A 138 4.18 -1.79 25.36
C THR A 138 4.80 -2.76 24.37
N VAL A 139 5.96 -2.38 23.83
CA VAL A 139 6.86 -3.23 23.07
C VAL A 139 7.95 -3.75 24.02
N THR A 140 8.13 -5.06 24.04
CA THR A 140 9.00 -5.78 24.98
C THR A 140 9.61 -7.01 24.31
N GLU A 141 10.74 -7.49 24.82
CA GLU A 141 11.37 -8.75 24.37
C GLU A 141 11.69 -8.80 22.86
N THR A 142 11.69 -7.66 22.17
CA THR A 142 11.91 -7.57 20.72
C THR A 142 13.40 -7.62 20.38
N THR A 143 13.75 -8.49 19.43
CA THR A 143 15.08 -8.59 18.83
C THR A 143 14.98 -8.81 17.33
N ILE A 144 15.70 -8.01 16.55
CA ILE A 144 15.95 -8.23 15.13
C ILE A 144 17.43 -8.59 14.99
N GLU A 145 17.74 -9.70 14.32
CA GLU A 145 19.10 -10.19 14.09
C GLU A 145 19.24 -10.56 12.61
N VAL A 146 20.21 -9.94 11.94
CA VAL A 146 20.49 -10.05 10.50
C VAL A 146 21.92 -10.55 10.32
N THR A 147 22.12 -11.56 9.49
CA THR A 147 23.42 -12.17 9.21
C THR A 147 23.58 -12.37 7.70
N GLY A 148 24.78 -12.08 7.18
CA GLY A 148 25.08 -12.11 5.74
C GLY A 148 25.27 -10.70 5.17
N ASP A 149 26.35 -10.49 4.42
CA ASP A 149 26.72 -9.17 3.92
C ASP A 149 25.76 -8.64 2.83
N GLU A 150 25.10 -9.52 2.07
CA GLU A 150 24.07 -9.14 1.08
C GLU A 150 22.77 -8.70 1.76
N MET A 151 22.27 -9.47 2.73
CA MET A 151 21.09 -9.09 3.51
C MET A 151 21.31 -7.83 4.36
N ILE A 152 22.56 -7.55 4.73
CA ILE A 152 22.97 -6.30 5.38
C ILE A 152 23.18 -5.16 4.35
N ALA A 153 23.57 -5.44 3.10
CA ALA A 153 23.67 -4.44 2.04
C ALA A 153 22.33 -3.72 1.82
N LEU A 154 21.22 -4.47 1.72
CA LEU A 154 19.87 -3.88 1.61
C LEU A 154 19.51 -2.90 2.74
N LEU A 155 20.09 -3.07 3.94
CA LEU A 155 19.93 -2.13 5.05
C LEU A 155 20.92 -0.96 4.97
N ARG A 156 22.15 -1.20 4.49
CA ARG A 156 23.18 -0.16 4.32
C ARG A 156 22.76 0.84 3.25
N ASP A 157 22.37 0.35 2.06
CA ASP A 157 22.02 1.15 0.90
C ASP A 157 20.80 2.06 1.15
N VAL A 158 19.96 1.72 2.14
CA VAL A 158 18.80 2.51 2.60
C VAL A 158 19.11 3.44 3.79
N THR A 159 20.23 3.24 4.51
CA THR A 159 20.56 3.98 5.75
C THR A 159 21.90 4.72 5.74
N THR A 160 22.63 4.69 4.62
CA THR A 160 23.88 5.45 4.38
C THR A 160 23.75 6.91 4.86
N PRO A 161 24.75 7.45 5.60
CA PRO A 161 26.03 6.83 5.96
C PRO A 161 25.99 5.94 7.22
N THR A 162 24.84 5.87 7.91
CA THR A 162 24.72 5.39 9.31
C THR A 162 25.21 3.96 9.52
N LEU A 163 25.04 3.07 8.53
CA LEU A 163 25.46 1.66 8.60
C LEU A 163 26.60 1.32 7.63
N ASP A 164 27.23 2.29 6.96
CA ASP A 164 28.21 2.04 5.88
C ASP A 164 29.36 1.11 6.30
N GLU A 165 29.86 1.27 7.54
CA GLU A 165 30.94 0.44 8.09
C GLU A 165 30.47 -0.93 8.62
N VAL A 166 29.16 -1.18 8.72
CA VAL A 166 28.60 -2.44 9.23
C VAL A 166 28.73 -3.55 8.18
N CYS A 167 28.98 -4.79 8.62
CA CYS A 167 29.02 -5.96 7.75
C CYS A 167 28.85 -7.27 8.52
N ASP A 168 28.59 -8.38 7.82
CA ASP A 168 28.38 -9.77 8.31
C ASP A 168 27.24 -10.01 9.32
N GLU A 169 27.05 -9.15 10.32
CA GLU A 169 26.10 -9.31 11.43
C GLU A 169 25.65 -7.95 11.97
N LEU A 170 24.34 -7.76 12.06
CA LEU A 170 23.66 -6.61 12.67
C LEU A 170 22.53 -7.11 13.57
N ARG A 171 22.44 -6.56 14.78
CA ARG A 171 21.43 -6.92 15.77
C ARG A 171 20.87 -5.66 16.43
N ALA A 172 19.56 -5.49 16.35
CA ALA A 172 18.80 -4.49 17.10
C ALA A 172 18.01 -5.16 18.22
N THR A 173 18.12 -4.66 19.45
CA THR A 173 17.37 -5.16 20.62
C THR A 173 16.58 -4.00 21.22
N VAL A 174 15.26 -4.14 21.36
CA VAL A 174 14.43 -3.12 22.03
C VAL A 174 14.48 -3.37 23.54
N SER A 175 15.24 -2.55 24.26
CA SER A 175 15.37 -2.65 25.72
C SER A 175 14.08 -2.26 26.45
N GLY A 176 13.26 -1.43 25.82
CA GLY A 176 11.86 -1.22 26.15
C GLY A 176 11.22 -0.15 25.25
N GLY A 177 9.90 -0.22 25.07
CA GLY A 177 9.19 0.81 24.31
C GLY A 177 7.68 0.83 24.52
N THR A 178 7.05 1.84 23.96
CA THR A 178 5.60 1.99 23.87
C THR A 178 5.17 2.25 22.44
N GLY A 179 3.90 2.01 22.16
CA GLY A 179 3.28 2.41 20.91
C GLY A 179 1.78 2.60 21.07
N SER A 180 1.14 3.18 20.06
CA SER A 180 -0.31 3.24 20.00
C SER A 180 -0.81 3.06 18.57
N ILE A 181 -1.99 2.43 18.43
CA ILE A 181 -2.72 2.29 17.17
C ILE A 181 -4.08 2.98 17.32
N THR A 182 -4.47 3.76 16.32
CA THR A 182 -5.65 4.65 16.36
C THR A 182 -6.34 4.70 15.01
N ILE A 183 -7.66 4.56 14.97
CA ILE A 183 -8.49 4.94 13.83
C ILE A 183 -9.00 6.35 14.04
N ARG A 184 -8.68 7.27 13.14
CA ARG A 184 -9.14 8.68 13.23
C ARG A 184 -10.68 8.74 13.18
N ASN A 185 -11.22 9.82 13.70
CA ASN A 185 -12.64 10.18 13.55
C ASN A 185 -12.69 11.54 12.87
N GLY A 186 -12.85 11.53 11.54
CA GLY A 186 -12.88 12.72 10.70
C GLY A 186 -14.07 13.64 10.98
N GLY A 187 -13.88 14.93 10.73
CA GLY A 187 -14.91 15.95 10.93
C GLY A 187 -15.69 16.27 9.65
N SER A 188 -16.63 17.21 9.74
CA SER A 188 -17.34 17.71 8.54
C SER A 188 -16.44 18.48 7.56
N GLY A 189 -15.21 18.84 7.96
CA GLY A 189 -14.19 19.38 7.06
C GLY A 189 -13.41 18.30 6.28
N ASP A 190 -13.54 17.04 6.68
CA ASP A 190 -12.97 15.88 5.97
C ASP A 190 -13.95 15.30 4.93
N ILE A 191 -15.10 15.94 4.70
CA ILE A 191 -16.11 15.55 3.70
C ILE A 191 -16.15 16.60 2.59
N SER A 192 -15.67 16.23 1.40
CA SER A 192 -15.58 17.14 0.24
C SER A 192 -16.91 17.36 -0.47
N HIS A 193 -17.78 16.35 -0.53
CA HIS A 193 -19.03 16.40 -1.28
C HIS A 193 -20.27 16.44 -0.36
N PRO A 194 -21.22 17.40 -0.53
CA PRO A 194 -22.32 17.60 0.43
C PRO A 194 -23.32 16.45 0.61
N LEU A 195 -23.39 15.48 -0.32
CA LEU A 195 -24.23 14.29 -0.16
C LEU A 195 -23.62 13.26 0.80
N ASP A 196 -22.30 13.31 1.01
CA ASP A 196 -21.55 12.31 1.78
C ASP A 196 -21.47 12.66 3.28
N ALA A 197 -22.30 13.62 3.72
CA ALA A 197 -22.35 14.11 5.10
C ALA A 197 -22.81 13.07 6.13
N GLU A 198 -23.32 11.91 5.71
CA GLU A 198 -23.57 10.76 6.59
C GLU A 198 -22.34 9.89 6.85
N LEU A 199 -21.23 10.13 6.14
CA LEU A 199 -19.97 9.38 6.25
C LEU A 199 -18.93 10.06 7.18
N ILE A 200 -19.39 11.02 8.00
CA ILE A 200 -18.56 11.73 8.98
C ILE A 200 -17.90 10.73 9.94
N GLY A 201 -16.57 10.76 9.93
CA GLY A 201 -15.71 9.74 10.52
C GLY A 201 -14.61 9.34 9.55
N ALA A 202 -14.95 9.23 8.25
CA ALA A 202 -14.00 9.11 7.17
C ALA A 202 -13.11 10.36 7.02
N VAL A 203 -11.96 10.19 6.36
CA VAL A 203 -10.94 11.22 6.12
C VAL A 203 -10.73 11.40 4.62
N ASN A 204 -10.70 12.64 4.15
CA ASN A 204 -10.32 12.96 2.77
C ASN A 204 -8.80 12.89 2.61
N VAL A 205 -8.31 12.15 1.61
CA VAL A 205 -6.90 12.08 1.24
C VAL A 205 -6.75 11.96 -0.28
N HIS A 206 -5.58 12.34 -0.80
CA HIS A 206 -5.23 12.17 -2.21
C HIS A 206 -4.59 10.79 -2.48
N ASP A 207 -4.98 10.17 -3.59
CA ASP A 207 -4.41 8.92 -4.12
C ASP A 207 -3.14 9.13 -4.98
N SER A 208 -2.66 8.07 -5.63
CA SER A 208 -1.49 8.10 -6.53
C SER A 208 -1.63 9.03 -7.75
N TYR A 209 -2.84 9.46 -8.10
CA TYR A 209 -3.07 10.39 -9.20
C TYR A 209 -3.29 11.84 -8.69
N GLY A 210 -3.44 12.02 -7.37
CA GLY A 210 -3.81 13.30 -6.75
C GLY A 210 -5.32 13.52 -6.61
N ARG A 211 -6.13 12.47 -6.76
CA ARG A 211 -7.61 12.50 -6.69
C ARG A 211 -8.07 12.27 -5.26
N GLN A 212 -9.18 12.92 -4.87
CA GLN A 212 -9.68 12.82 -3.51
C GLN A 212 -10.50 11.55 -3.27
N HIS A 213 -10.18 10.85 -2.19
CA HIS A 213 -10.91 9.68 -1.70
C HIS A 213 -11.37 9.89 -0.25
N LEU A 214 -12.52 9.32 0.11
CA LEU A 214 -12.93 9.14 1.50
C LEU A 214 -12.39 7.82 2.05
N THR A 215 -11.68 7.90 3.17
CA THR A 215 -10.87 6.78 3.68
C THR A 215 -11.02 6.57 5.18
N ALA A 216 -10.65 5.38 5.65
CA ALA A 216 -10.34 5.14 7.05
C ALA A 216 -8.84 5.34 7.29
N GLU A 217 -8.47 6.43 7.97
CA GLU A 217 -7.11 6.69 8.42
C GLU A 217 -6.80 5.86 9.68
N GLN A 218 -5.82 4.96 9.57
CA GLN A 218 -5.19 4.27 10.68
C GLN A 218 -3.81 4.90 10.94
N THR A 219 -3.57 5.36 12.16
CA THR A 219 -2.25 5.79 12.63
C THR A 219 -1.68 4.74 13.58
N VAL A 220 -0.48 4.26 13.31
CA VAL A 220 0.37 3.47 14.21
C VAL A 220 1.55 4.34 14.65
N THR A 221 1.95 4.25 15.91
CA THR A 221 3.06 5.01 16.50
C THR A 221 3.91 4.12 17.38
N HIS A 222 5.23 4.37 17.40
CA HIS A 222 6.18 3.71 18.29
C HIS A 222 7.15 4.72 18.90
N ASP A 223 7.57 4.44 20.13
CA ASP A 223 8.54 5.17 20.94
C ASP A 223 9.40 4.12 21.64
N LEU A 224 10.59 3.85 21.10
CA LEU A 224 11.41 2.67 21.40
C LEU A 224 12.83 3.06 21.81
N ALA A 225 13.31 2.52 22.93
CA ALA A 225 14.74 2.48 23.24
C ALA A 225 15.37 1.24 22.56
N ILE A 226 16.41 1.45 21.76
CA ILE A 226 17.04 0.41 20.94
C ILE A 226 18.54 0.35 21.25
N ASP A 227 19.03 -0.85 21.50
CA ASP A 227 20.46 -1.15 21.56
C ASP A 227 20.88 -1.84 20.25
N LEU A 228 21.88 -1.27 19.57
CA LEU A 228 22.41 -1.77 18.29
C LEU A 228 23.77 -2.43 18.51
N GLN A 229 24.01 -3.56 17.84
CA GLN A 229 25.24 -4.34 17.91
C GLN A 229 25.58 -4.90 16.52
N GLY A 230 26.85 -5.07 16.18
CA GLY A 230 27.25 -5.68 14.91
C GLY A 230 28.76 -5.78 14.73
N LYS A 231 29.24 -6.15 13.54
CA LYS A 231 30.67 -6.08 13.18
C LYS A 231 30.98 -4.85 12.33
N VAL A 232 32.24 -4.43 12.35
CA VAL A 232 32.79 -3.30 11.55
C VAL A 232 33.71 -3.84 10.45
N ARG A 233 33.67 -3.23 9.26
CA ARG A 233 34.51 -3.53 8.09
C ARG A 233 35.84 -2.78 8.16
N ASP A 234 36.97 -3.47 8.01
CA ASP A 234 38.33 -2.91 8.01
C ASP A 234 39.14 -3.47 6.82
N GLU A 235 39.80 -2.57 6.08
CA GLU A 235 40.46 -2.81 4.78
C GLU A 235 39.66 -3.73 3.82
N GLY A 236 38.32 -3.64 3.85
CA GLY A 236 37.39 -4.43 3.03
C GLY A 236 36.96 -5.79 3.61
N SER A 237 37.39 -6.13 4.83
CA SER A 237 37.09 -7.39 5.51
C SER A 237 36.37 -7.17 6.84
N CYS A 238 35.44 -8.05 7.22
CA CYS A 238 34.75 -7.92 8.51
C CYS A 238 35.67 -8.25 9.69
N THR A 239 35.78 -7.32 10.64
CA THR A 239 36.61 -7.49 11.83
C THR A 239 35.95 -8.45 12.81
N ASN A 240 36.78 -9.10 13.64
CA ASN A 240 36.30 -9.86 14.80
C ASN A 240 36.03 -8.94 16.01
N THR A 241 35.94 -7.62 15.79
CA THR A 241 35.70 -6.61 16.82
C THR A 241 34.30 -6.06 16.63
N GLY A 242 33.37 -6.51 17.46
CA GLY A 242 32.00 -5.98 17.43
C GLY A 242 31.93 -4.55 17.96
N TRP A 243 31.02 -3.77 17.39
CA TRP A 243 30.56 -2.49 17.95
C TRP A 243 29.26 -2.71 18.74
N ILE A 244 29.01 -1.81 19.69
CA ILE A 244 27.79 -1.74 20.49
C ILE A 244 27.46 -0.26 20.65
N MET A 245 26.22 0.11 20.37
CA MET A 245 25.66 1.44 20.59
C MET A 245 24.38 1.25 21.42
N GLU A 246 24.48 1.50 22.72
CA GLU A 246 23.37 1.41 23.70
C GLU A 246 22.69 2.79 23.85
N ASP A 247 21.48 2.87 24.41
CA ASP A 247 20.74 4.12 24.66
C ASP A 247 20.24 4.89 23.40
N ASN A 248 20.13 4.27 22.21
CA ASN A 248 19.50 4.91 21.04
C ASN A 248 17.98 5.05 21.21
N HIS A 249 17.40 6.04 20.53
CA HIS A 249 15.97 6.35 20.57
C HIS A 249 15.36 6.31 19.17
N LEU A 250 14.29 5.53 18.96
CA LEU A 250 13.54 5.50 17.72
C LEU A 250 12.08 5.89 17.96
N VAL A 251 11.65 6.99 17.34
CA VAL A 251 10.23 7.35 17.21
C VAL A 251 9.80 7.04 15.78
N SER A 252 8.65 6.40 15.61
CA SER A 252 8.01 6.28 14.29
C SER A 252 6.51 6.55 14.35
N GLN A 253 5.98 7.09 13.26
CA GLN A 253 4.55 7.26 13.03
C GLN A 253 4.24 6.84 11.59
N SER A 254 3.45 5.78 11.42
CA SER A 254 2.94 5.37 10.11
C SER A 254 1.43 5.60 10.04
N LYS A 255 0.99 6.32 9.00
CA LYS A 255 -0.41 6.57 8.68
C LYS A 255 -0.74 5.77 7.43
N SER A 256 -1.79 4.96 7.44
CA SER A 256 -2.33 4.32 6.24
C SER A 256 -3.79 4.69 6.05
N TRP A 257 -4.18 4.92 4.80
CA TRP A 257 -5.54 5.29 4.42
C TRP A 257 -6.10 4.21 3.50
N ARG A 258 -7.14 3.50 3.97
CA ARG A 258 -7.90 2.53 3.18
C ARG A 258 -9.19 3.19 2.67
N ASP A 259 -9.45 3.15 1.37
CA ASP A 259 -10.68 3.68 0.78
C ASP A 259 -11.92 2.95 1.32
N ILE A 260 -12.98 3.70 1.65
CA ILE A 260 -14.16 3.13 2.31
C ILE A 260 -15.06 2.29 1.38
N ALA A 261 -14.99 2.49 0.07
CA ALA A 261 -15.77 1.75 -0.92
C ALA A 261 -15.06 0.48 -1.42
N THR A 262 -13.72 0.47 -1.53
CA THR A 262 -12.92 -0.67 -2.03
C THR A 262 -12.19 -1.46 -0.94
N ARG A 263 -12.03 -0.88 0.26
CA ARG A 263 -11.14 -1.33 1.35
C ARG A 263 -9.64 -1.33 1.04
N THR A 264 -9.21 -0.97 -0.17
CA THR A 264 -7.79 -0.99 -0.56
C THR A 264 -7.02 0.17 0.08
N THR A 265 -5.79 -0.08 0.52
CA THR A 265 -4.86 1.00 0.93
C THR A 265 -4.46 1.80 -0.29
N ILE A 266 -4.68 3.12 -0.28
CA ILE A 266 -4.36 4.04 -1.40
C ILE A 266 -3.24 5.03 -1.09
N ARG A 267 -2.82 5.09 0.18
CA ARG A 267 -1.67 5.85 0.66
C ARG A 267 -1.16 5.25 1.96
N THR A 268 0.16 5.21 2.13
CA THR A 268 0.85 5.05 3.41
C THR A 268 1.89 6.15 3.54
N ASP A 269 2.02 6.77 4.71
CA ASP A 269 2.90 7.91 5.00
C ASP A 269 3.58 7.67 6.35
N THR A 270 4.87 7.38 6.30
CA THR A 270 5.66 6.91 7.45
C THR A 270 6.74 7.93 7.77
N ASP A 271 6.57 8.60 8.91
CA ASP A 271 7.55 9.44 9.57
C ASP A 271 8.42 8.57 10.51
N LEU A 272 9.74 8.74 10.46
CA LEU A 272 10.73 8.06 11.30
C LEU A 272 11.76 9.07 11.82
N SER A 273 12.09 8.95 13.11
CA SER A 273 13.08 9.81 13.76
C SER A 273 13.96 8.97 14.68
N PHE A 274 15.22 8.80 14.29
CA PHE A 274 16.26 8.13 15.07
C PHE A 274 17.12 9.18 15.78
N THR A 275 17.54 8.90 17.01
CA THR A 275 18.52 9.71 17.74
C THR A 275 19.52 8.79 18.42
N ASP A 276 20.80 9.09 18.20
CA ASP A 276 21.92 8.31 18.71
C ASP A 276 22.31 8.71 20.16
N PRO A 277 23.33 8.07 20.78
CA PRO A 277 23.68 8.32 22.18
C PRO A 277 24.51 9.60 22.41
N ASP A 278 25.15 10.16 21.37
CA ASP A 278 25.81 11.46 21.44
C ASP A 278 24.80 12.62 21.27
N GLY A 279 23.62 12.30 20.73
CA GLY A 279 22.44 13.17 20.62
C GLY A 279 22.16 13.65 19.20
N ASP A 280 22.84 13.08 18.21
CA ASP A 280 22.65 13.41 16.80
C ASP A 280 21.41 12.68 16.25
N ARG A 281 20.64 13.40 15.44
CA ARG A 281 19.28 13.03 15.02
C ARG A 281 19.20 12.84 13.51
N THR A 282 18.66 11.72 13.09
CA THR A 282 18.32 11.38 11.72
C THR A 282 16.80 11.34 11.57
N ASP A 283 16.26 12.08 10.61
CA ASP A 283 14.83 12.08 10.28
C ASP A 283 14.62 11.53 8.87
N ALA A 284 13.59 10.72 8.68
CA ALA A 284 13.18 10.20 7.38
C ALA A 284 11.64 10.19 7.28
N ARG A 285 11.10 10.58 6.14
CA ARG A 285 9.68 10.45 5.79
C ARG A 285 9.57 9.76 4.43
N ALA A 286 8.70 8.76 4.31
CA ALA A 286 8.42 8.08 3.06
C ALA A 286 6.92 7.93 2.83
N VAL A 287 6.46 8.17 1.60
CA VAL A 287 5.07 8.03 1.18
C VAL A 287 4.98 7.06 0.02
N ALA A 288 4.15 6.03 0.17
CA ALA A 288 3.76 5.07 -0.87
C ALA A 288 2.29 5.29 -1.22
N PHE A 289 1.90 5.09 -2.48
CA PHE A 289 0.47 5.11 -2.88
C PHE A 289 -0.07 3.73 -3.32
N ASP A 290 0.78 2.74 -3.51
CA ASP A 290 0.42 1.32 -3.64
C ASP A 290 1.31 0.45 -2.74
N SER A 291 0.85 -0.74 -2.34
CA SER A 291 1.65 -1.69 -1.55
C SER A 291 2.83 -2.26 -2.34
N ASN A 292 2.75 -2.25 -3.67
CA ASN A 292 3.76 -2.84 -4.56
C ASN A 292 4.81 -1.81 -5.02
N ALA A 293 4.61 -0.53 -4.65
CA ALA A 293 5.28 0.64 -5.23
C ALA A 293 6.83 0.58 -5.22
N PHE A 294 7.43 0.24 -4.07
CA PHE A 294 8.87 0.35 -3.87
C PHE A 294 9.64 -0.96 -4.13
N GLY A 295 9.06 -1.93 -4.86
CA GLY A 295 9.70 -3.21 -5.17
C GLY A 295 10.29 -3.90 -3.93
N SER A 296 11.59 -4.23 -3.98
CA SER A 296 12.34 -4.87 -2.88
C SER A 296 12.40 -4.05 -1.58
N VAL A 297 12.32 -2.72 -1.63
CA VAL A 297 12.24 -1.85 -0.45
C VAL A 297 10.79 -1.76 0.06
N GLY A 298 9.83 -1.87 -0.86
CA GLY A 298 8.39 -1.93 -0.57
C GLY A 298 7.97 -3.17 0.19
N THR A 299 8.68 -4.29 0.02
CA THR A 299 8.47 -5.50 0.84
C THR A 299 9.16 -5.40 2.21
N LEU A 300 10.34 -4.80 2.30
CA LEU A 300 11.12 -4.69 3.54
C LEU A 300 10.53 -3.72 4.59
N SER A 301 10.01 -2.56 4.18
CA SER A 301 9.45 -1.57 5.11
C SER A 301 8.27 -2.13 5.95
N PRO A 302 7.29 -2.85 5.35
CA PRO A 302 6.32 -3.64 6.09
C PRO A 302 6.98 -4.71 6.98
N LEU A 303 7.95 -5.50 6.49
CA LEU A 303 8.55 -6.61 7.26
C LEU A 303 9.24 -6.15 8.57
N LEU A 304 9.79 -4.93 8.61
CA LEU A 304 10.42 -4.38 9.82
C LEU A 304 9.41 -3.87 10.86
N ILE A 305 8.24 -3.39 10.44
CA ILE A 305 7.24 -2.73 11.33
C ILE A 305 6.01 -3.63 11.61
N PHE A 306 5.72 -4.60 10.74
CA PHE A 306 4.65 -5.59 10.92
C PHE A 306 4.76 -6.37 12.24
N PRO A 307 5.95 -6.85 12.70
CA PRO A 307 6.10 -7.50 13.99
C PRO A 307 5.73 -6.62 15.20
N LEU A 308 5.76 -5.30 15.01
CA LEU A 308 5.42 -4.28 16.02
C LEU A 308 4.00 -3.72 15.87
N THR A 309 3.27 -4.11 14.82
CA THR A 309 1.91 -3.64 14.53
C THR A 309 0.86 -4.65 15.00
N PRO A 310 -0.13 -4.27 15.82
CA PRO A 310 -1.21 -5.16 16.23
C PRO A 310 -2.12 -5.58 15.07
N ILE A 311 -2.31 -6.89 14.87
CA ILE A 311 -3.18 -7.43 13.81
C ILE A 311 -4.63 -6.96 13.99
N GLU A 312 -5.27 -6.47 12.92
CA GLU A 312 -6.72 -6.22 12.89
C GLU A 312 -7.47 -7.55 12.85
N LEU A 313 -8.18 -7.86 13.93
CA LEU A 313 -8.83 -9.16 14.13
C LEU A 313 -9.97 -9.40 13.14
N HIS A 314 -10.72 -8.36 12.76
CA HIS A 314 -11.87 -8.53 11.86
C HIS A 314 -11.45 -8.60 10.39
N ASP A 315 -10.35 -7.97 10.01
CA ASP A 315 -9.75 -8.14 8.68
C ASP A 315 -9.21 -9.58 8.51
N PHE A 316 -8.52 -10.10 9.53
CA PHE A 316 -7.92 -11.44 9.50
C PHE A 316 -8.92 -12.60 9.68
N PHE A 317 -9.91 -12.48 10.57
CA PHE A 317 -10.88 -13.55 10.86
C PHE A 317 -12.28 -13.34 10.25
N GLY A 318 -12.62 -12.13 9.80
CA GLY A 318 -13.97 -11.78 9.36
C GLY A 318 -15.03 -12.04 10.43
N ASP A 319 -16.18 -12.54 9.98
CA ASP A 319 -17.27 -13.02 10.85
C ASP A 319 -17.05 -14.44 11.41
N THR A 320 -15.83 -14.98 11.35
CA THR A 320 -15.55 -16.31 11.92
C THR A 320 -15.64 -16.27 13.44
N ALA A 321 -16.52 -17.10 14.02
CA ALA A 321 -16.68 -17.19 15.46
C ALA A 321 -15.60 -18.12 16.07
N LEU A 322 -14.72 -17.57 16.89
CA LEU A 322 -13.52 -18.25 17.38
C LEU A 322 -13.83 -19.21 18.54
N THR A 323 -14.14 -20.47 18.21
CA THR A 323 -14.34 -21.55 19.20
C THR A 323 -13.09 -22.35 19.50
N ASP A 324 -12.94 -22.84 20.72
CA ASP A 324 -11.88 -23.78 21.14
C ASP A 324 -11.75 -24.99 20.18
N GLY A 325 -10.52 -25.29 19.75
CA GLY A 325 -10.21 -26.36 18.80
C GLY A 325 -10.62 -26.10 17.35
N LEU A 326 -11.10 -24.90 17.00
CA LEU A 326 -11.30 -24.49 15.61
C LEU A 326 -9.96 -24.15 14.98
N SER A 327 -9.70 -24.70 13.79
CA SER A 327 -8.62 -24.26 12.91
C SER A 327 -9.17 -23.70 11.60
N SER A 328 -8.36 -22.94 10.88
CA SER A 328 -8.64 -22.68 9.47
C SER A 328 -8.67 -23.99 8.68
N VAL A 329 -9.43 -23.99 7.58
CA VAL A 329 -9.30 -25.00 6.52
C VAL A 329 -8.25 -24.48 5.56
N LYS A 330 -7.22 -25.26 5.26
CA LYS A 330 -6.22 -24.92 4.23
C LYS A 330 -6.92 -24.55 2.94
N THR A 331 -6.87 -23.26 2.60
CA THR A 331 -7.52 -22.66 1.46
C THR A 331 -6.41 -22.28 0.49
N SER A 332 -6.21 -23.12 -0.53
CA SER A 332 -5.10 -22.99 -1.49
C SER A 332 -5.09 -21.60 -2.12
N GLY A 333 -4.09 -20.79 -1.76
CA GLY A 333 -3.95 -19.38 -2.10
C GLY A 333 -2.49 -18.94 -2.08
N LEU A 334 -2.24 -17.62 -2.06
CA LEU A 334 -0.90 -17.04 -2.22
C LEU A 334 0.02 -17.17 -0.98
N MET A 335 -0.55 -17.33 0.21
CA MET A 335 0.18 -17.63 1.46
C MET A 335 -0.64 -18.65 2.24
N ASP A 336 -0.01 -19.71 2.74
CA ASP A 336 -0.68 -20.89 3.29
C ASP A 336 -0.88 -20.73 4.82
N TRP A 337 -1.40 -19.56 5.22
CA TRP A 337 -1.66 -19.18 6.62
C TRP A 337 -2.65 -20.14 7.28
N SER A 338 -2.15 -20.99 8.16
CA SER A 338 -2.96 -21.77 9.09
C SER A 338 -3.14 -21.03 10.41
N TRP A 339 -4.29 -21.22 11.05
CA TRP A 339 -4.50 -20.76 12.42
C TRP A 339 -5.30 -21.78 13.23
N GLU A 340 -5.08 -21.81 14.54
CA GLU A 340 -5.73 -22.74 15.47
C GLU A 340 -6.04 -22.04 16.80
N VAL A 341 -7.30 -22.09 17.23
CA VAL A 341 -7.75 -21.62 18.54
C VAL A 341 -7.36 -22.66 19.60
N LYS A 342 -6.35 -22.31 20.41
CA LYS A 342 -5.78 -23.15 21.49
C LYS A 342 -6.63 -23.17 22.77
N GLY A 343 -7.75 -22.46 22.76
CA GLY A 343 -8.72 -22.38 23.86
C GLY A 343 -8.63 -21.10 24.68
N GLU A 344 -9.41 -21.04 25.77
CA GLU A 344 -9.39 -19.91 26.70
C GLU A 344 -8.32 -20.08 27.78
N ILE A 345 -7.56 -19.01 28.03
CA ILE A 345 -6.61 -18.89 29.14
C ILE A 345 -7.00 -17.69 30.02
N ASN A 346 -6.67 -17.77 31.32
CA ASN A 346 -6.87 -16.65 32.24
C ASN A 346 -5.53 -15.98 32.54
N THR A 347 -5.42 -14.69 32.24
CA THR A 347 -4.19 -13.89 32.36
C THR A 347 -4.33 -12.88 33.50
N ASP A 348 -3.25 -12.64 34.27
CA ASP A 348 -3.28 -11.70 35.40
C ASP A 348 -3.60 -10.25 34.97
N LEU A 349 -3.23 -9.86 33.75
CA LEU A 349 -3.37 -8.48 33.24
C LEU A 349 -4.69 -8.22 32.51
N HIS A 350 -5.29 -9.22 31.87
CA HIS A 350 -6.49 -9.05 31.02
C HIS A 350 -7.66 -9.96 31.40
N GLY A 351 -7.48 -10.89 32.33
CA GLY A 351 -8.46 -11.91 32.68
C GLY A 351 -8.57 -13.00 31.61
N LEU A 352 -9.77 -13.53 31.43
CA LEU A 352 -10.10 -14.52 30.41
C LEU A 352 -9.89 -13.95 29.00
N VAL A 353 -9.09 -14.65 28.20
CA VAL A 353 -8.73 -14.34 26.80
C VAL A 353 -8.62 -15.64 26.01
N THR A 354 -8.88 -15.58 24.72
CA THR A 354 -8.75 -16.74 23.81
C THR A 354 -7.37 -16.71 23.17
N HIS A 355 -6.61 -17.79 23.29
CA HIS A 355 -5.33 -17.96 22.61
C HIS A 355 -5.58 -18.50 21.21
N VAL A 356 -5.12 -17.78 20.19
CA VAL A 356 -5.06 -18.26 18.80
C VAL A 356 -3.60 -18.26 18.39
N SER A 357 -3.16 -19.36 17.78
CA SER A 357 -1.84 -19.51 17.20
C SER A 357 -1.99 -19.44 15.68
N ILE A 358 -1.18 -18.62 15.02
CA ILE A 358 -1.19 -18.38 13.57
C ILE A 358 0.20 -18.76 13.04
N THR A 359 0.24 -19.49 11.92
CA THR A 359 1.48 -20.02 11.33
C THR A 359 1.43 -19.98 9.81
N GLU A 360 2.51 -19.55 9.18
CA GLU A 360 2.70 -19.67 7.72
C GLU A 360 3.43 -21.00 7.43
N GLU A 361 2.82 -21.88 6.62
CA GLU A 361 3.33 -23.23 6.36
C GLU A 361 4.11 -23.39 5.05
N GLY A 362 4.10 -22.41 4.14
CA GLY A 362 4.87 -22.44 2.89
C GLY A 362 6.37 -22.29 3.15
N LEU A 363 6.76 -21.23 3.87
CA LEU A 363 8.15 -20.93 4.26
C LEU A 363 8.77 -22.09 5.06
N ALA A 364 7.96 -22.75 5.90
CA ALA A 364 8.29 -23.86 6.81
C ALA A 364 8.94 -25.09 6.15
N THR A 365 8.92 -25.16 4.82
CA THR A 365 9.49 -26.25 4.03
C THR A 365 10.72 -25.88 3.21
N CYS A 366 11.10 -24.60 3.15
CA CYS A 366 12.18 -24.11 2.29
C CYS A 366 13.13 -23.11 2.98
N VAL A 367 12.64 -21.96 3.46
CA VAL A 367 13.50 -20.84 3.94
C VAL A 367 13.35 -20.46 5.41
N GLY A 368 12.38 -20.96 6.17
CA GLY A 368 12.22 -20.55 7.57
C GLY A 368 10.79 -20.65 8.07
N HIS A 369 10.32 -19.75 8.94
CA HIS A 369 8.96 -19.79 9.47
C HIS A 369 8.43 -18.42 9.86
N VAL A 370 7.11 -18.28 9.93
CA VAL A 370 6.43 -17.15 10.60
C VAL A 370 5.39 -17.71 11.56
N ASN A 371 5.63 -17.51 12.86
CA ASN A 371 4.73 -17.89 13.94
C ASN A 371 4.20 -16.62 14.62
N ILE A 372 2.89 -16.53 14.86
CA ILE A 372 2.26 -15.42 15.57
C ILE A 372 1.25 -15.96 16.59
N ASP A 373 1.57 -15.84 17.87
CA ASP A 373 0.66 -16.18 18.97
C ASP A 373 -0.07 -14.94 19.48
N ILE A 374 -1.40 -14.92 19.36
CA ILE A 374 -2.25 -13.82 19.83
C ILE A 374 -3.16 -14.23 20.99
N HIS A 375 -3.31 -13.34 21.96
CA HIS A 375 -4.33 -13.40 22.99
C HIS A 375 -5.44 -12.41 22.62
N VAL A 376 -6.63 -12.93 22.34
CA VAL A 376 -7.77 -12.16 21.85
C VAL A 376 -8.80 -11.98 22.96
N LYS A 377 -9.48 -10.84 22.98
CA LYS A 377 -10.56 -10.54 23.93
C LYS A 377 -11.79 -9.98 23.22
N HIS A 378 -12.93 -10.64 23.41
CA HIS A 378 -14.21 -10.25 22.82
C HIS A 378 -14.50 -8.75 23.01
N GLY A 379 -14.83 -8.06 21.92
CA GLY A 379 -15.14 -6.64 21.87
C GLY A 379 -13.96 -5.73 21.50
N ASN A 380 -12.72 -6.21 21.56
CA ASN A 380 -11.58 -5.51 20.95
C ASN A 380 -11.53 -5.72 19.43
N PRO A 381 -10.98 -4.77 18.65
CA PRO A 381 -10.62 -4.97 17.24
C PRO A 381 -9.17 -5.45 17.05
N TRP A 382 -8.31 -5.34 18.08
CA TRP A 382 -6.91 -5.78 18.11
C TRP A 382 -6.64 -6.74 19.29
N PRO A 383 -5.64 -7.64 19.21
CA PRO A 383 -5.28 -8.54 20.30
C PRO A 383 -4.81 -7.78 21.55
N VAL A 384 -4.95 -8.40 22.73
CA VAL A 384 -4.40 -7.84 23.99
C VAL A 384 -2.95 -8.23 24.25
N LYS A 385 -2.48 -9.31 23.63
CA LYS A 385 -1.06 -9.65 23.51
C LYS A 385 -0.83 -10.25 22.13
N GLN A 386 0.27 -9.89 21.49
CA GLN A 386 0.77 -10.47 20.26
C GLN A 386 2.25 -10.84 20.47
N VAL A 387 2.62 -12.06 20.12
CA VAL A 387 4.00 -12.56 20.12
C VAL A 387 4.30 -12.96 18.67
N VAL A 388 5.36 -12.41 18.11
CA VAL A 388 5.81 -12.71 16.74
C VAL A 388 7.18 -13.38 16.80
N ASP A 389 7.36 -14.41 16.00
CA ASP A 389 8.60 -15.18 15.83
C ASP A 389 8.76 -15.51 14.34
N ILE A 390 9.70 -14.83 13.70
CA ILE A 390 10.04 -14.95 12.28
C ILE A 390 11.47 -15.45 12.16
N LEU A 391 11.67 -16.42 11.28
CA LEU A 391 12.96 -16.90 10.81
C LEU A 391 12.92 -16.90 9.28
N LEU A 392 13.91 -16.29 8.63
CA LEU A 392 14.25 -16.52 7.22
C LEU A 392 15.75 -16.84 7.17
N ASP A 393 16.14 -17.91 6.51
CA ASP A 393 17.48 -18.51 6.51
C ASP A 393 17.68 -19.18 5.13
N LYS A 394 18.18 -18.41 4.15
CA LYS A 394 18.32 -18.87 2.75
C LYS A 394 19.41 -19.94 2.63
N ASP A 395 20.44 -19.85 3.47
CA ASP A 395 21.58 -20.78 3.54
C ASP A 395 21.19 -22.22 3.96
N ALA A 396 20.01 -22.41 4.56
CA ALA A 396 19.56 -23.70 5.10
C ALA A 396 18.88 -24.63 4.08
N GLY A 397 18.45 -24.13 2.92
CA GLY A 397 17.54 -24.81 1.99
C GLY A 397 18.19 -25.61 0.84
N GLU A 398 18.72 -26.81 1.09
CA GLU A 398 19.39 -27.63 0.04
C GLU A 398 18.49 -28.14 -1.11
N ASP A 399 17.15 -28.13 -0.99
CA ASP A 399 16.23 -28.88 -1.89
C ASP A 399 14.91 -28.13 -2.22
N CYS A 400 14.95 -26.80 -2.34
CA CYS A 400 13.77 -25.96 -2.63
C CYS A 400 13.25 -26.05 -4.09
N SER A 401 12.50 -27.10 -4.44
CA SER A 401 11.76 -27.16 -5.71
C SER A 401 10.47 -26.34 -5.65
N LEU A 402 10.58 -25.02 -5.83
CA LEU A 402 9.47 -24.06 -5.74
C LEU A 402 8.52 -24.13 -6.96
N GLU A 403 7.61 -25.10 -6.98
CA GLU A 403 6.47 -25.14 -7.91
C GLU A 403 5.31 -24.25 -7.39
N GLY A 404 5.42 -22.92 -7.52
CA GLY A 404 4.34 -21.98 -7.20
C GLY A 404 4.80 -20.52 -7.11
N LEU A 405 3.86 -19.56 -7.13
CA LEU A 405 4.09 -18.10 -7.22
C LEU A 405 4.92 -17.47 -6.07
N ILE A 406 5.30 -18.26 -5.05
CA ILE A 406 6.24 -17.85 -4.01
C ILE A 406 7.70 -18.04 -4.50
N SER A 407 7.93 -18.64 -5.67
CA SER A 407 9.25 -18.71 -6.30
C SER A 407 9.87 -17.33 -6.45
N ASP A 408 9.09 -16.40 -6.96
CA ASP A 408 9.62 -15.15 -7.51
C ASP A 408 10.11 -14.26 -6.35
N TYR A 409 9.26 -14.05 -5.33
CA TYR A 409 9.61 -13.37 -4.08
C TYR A 409 10.72 -14.05 -3.24
N LEU A 410 10.99 -15.36 -3.42
CA LEU A 410 12.04 -16.08 -2.66
C LEU A 410 13.36 -16.20 -3.42
N LEU A 411 13.33 -16.07 -4.75
CA LEU A 411 14.54 -15.96 -5.57
C LEU A 411 15.25 -14.65 -5.27
N ASP A 412 14.49 -13.55 -5.16
CA ASP A 412 14.98 -12.18 -4.95
C ASP A 412 15.43 -11.85 -3.52
N LEU A 413 15.22 -12.76 -2.54
CA LEU A 413 15.83 -12.61 -1.21
C LEU A 413 17.36 -12.71 -1.33
N PRO A 414 18.15 -11.81 -0.72
CA PRO A 414 19.62 -11.93 -0.69
C PRO A 414 20.07 -13.13 0.16
N ASP A 415 21.30 -13.61 -0.06
CA ASP A 415 21.85 -14.69 0.76
C ASP A 415 22.10 -14.24 2.22
N GLY A 416 21.90 -15.17 3.16
CA GLY A 416 21.97 -14.94 4.59
C GLY A 416 20.67 -15.24 5.34
N ARG A 417 20.49 -14.57 6.50
CA ARG A 417 19.49 -14.92 7.52
C ARG A 417 18.95 -13.72 8.29
N LEU A 418 17.63 -13.66 8.45
CA LEU A 418 16.88 -12.76 9.31
C LEU A 418 16.20 -13.54 10.44
N VAL A 419 16.28 -13.04 11.67
CA VAL A 419 15.48 -13.51 12.82
C VAL A 419 14.80 -12.30 13.43
N VAL A 420 13.48 -12.33 13.59
CA VAL A 420 12.72 -11.31 14.32
C VAL A 420 11.87 -11.97 15.39
N SER A 421 12.07 -11.57 16.64
CA SER A 421 11.10 -11.81 17.71
C SER A 421 10.56 -10.47 18.19
N ALA A 422 9.27 -10.41 18.53
CA ALA A 422 8.64 -9.22 19.08
C ALA A 422 7.48 -9.58 20.03
N VAL A 423 7.33 -8.83 21.12
CA VAL A 423 6.20 -8.98 22.05
C VAL A 423 5.49 -7.65 22.30
N ILE A 424 4.27 -7.54 21.78
CA ILE A 424 3.34 -6.44 22.03
C ILE A 424 2.37 -6.84 23.13
N THR A 425 2.17 -6.00 24.15
CA THR A 425 1.12 -6.18 25.17
C THR A 425 0.32 -4.91 25.36
N LYS A 426 -1.01 -4.99 25.33
CA LYS A 426 -1.93 -3.86 25.50
C LYS A 426 -1.86 -3.28 26.91
N THR A 427 -1.80 -1.95 27.02
CA THR A 427 -1.89 -1.22 28.29
C THR A 427 -3.26 -0.57 28.47
N SER A 428 -3.74 0.18 27.49
CA SER A 428 -5.06 0.84 27.48
C SER A 428 -5.78 0.66 26.15
N SER A 429 -7.09 0.95 26.13
CA SER A 429 -7.83 1.09 24.87
C SER A 429 -9.09 1.92 25.05
N ASN A 430 -9.38 2.77 24.07
CA ASN A 430 -10.68 3.42 23.87
C ASN A 430 -11.39 2.75 22.68
N PHE A 431 -12.72 2.82 22.63
CA PHE A 431 -13.50 2.24 21.55
C PHE A 431 -14.44 3.26 20.92
N GLY A 432 -14.45 3.29 19.59
CA GLY A 432 -15.32 4.16 18.82
C GLY A 432 -16.81 3.84 19.00
N SER A 433 -17.66 4.82 18.71
CA SER A 433 -19.11 4.63 18.62
C SER A 433 -19.53 4.09 17.25
N THR A 434 -18.93 4.64 16.20
CA THR A 434 -19.42 4.55 14.81
C THR A 434 -18.56 3.56 14.02
N PRO A 435 -19.13 2.48 13.46
CA PRO A 435 -18.44 1.59 12.52
C PRO A 435 -17.78 2.36 11.38
N VAL A 436 -16.63 1.88 10.90
CA VAL A 436 -16.07 2.35 9.63
C VAL A 436 -17.06 2.03 8.51
N HIS A 437 -17.25 2.97 7.58
CA HIS A 437 -18.21 2.85 6.47
C HIS A 437 -17.69 1.95 5.32
N TRP A 438 -17.22 0.75 5.64
CA TRP A 438 -16.73 -0.20 4.63
C TRP A 438 -17.80 -0.55 3.58
N ASP A 439 -17.34 -0.87 2.37
CA ASP A 439 -18.14 -1.20 1.19
C ASP A 439 -19.18 -0.12 0.80
N THR A 440 -19.00 1.12 1.28
CA THR A 440 -19.96 2.22 1.10
C THR A 440 -19.51 3.14 -0.02
N ALA A 441 -20.20 3.10 -1.16
CA ALA A 441 -20.01 4.06 -2.25
C ALA A 441 -20.43 5.47 -1.82
N TYR A 442 -19.66 6.47 -2.24
CA TYR A 442 -19.82 7.88 -1.87
C TYR A 442 -19.82 8.76 -3.13
N ALA A 443 -20.59 9.86 -3.13
CA ALA A 443 -20.80 10.67 -4.32
C ALA A 443 -19.58 11.49 -4.74
N GLY A 444 -18.62 11.70 -3.84
CA GLY A 444 -17.29 12.26 -4.14
C GLY A 444 -16.23 11.25 -4.61
N SER A 445 -16.57 9.98 -4.87
CA SER A 445 -15.59 8.99 -5.33
C SER A 445 -15.17 9.25 -6.79
N PRO A 446 -13.88 9.22 -7.15
CA PRO A 446 -13.44 9.47 -8.52
C PRO A 446 -13.93 8.39 -9.49
N GLY A 447 -14.28 8.81 -10.70
CA GLY A 447 -14.74 7.94 -11.77
C GLY A 447 -13.66 7.00 -12.30
N SER A 448 -14.08 5.88 -12.90
CA SER A 448 -13.15 4.95 -13.57
C SER A 448 -12.44 5.63 -14.74
N GLY A 449 -11.14 5.90 -14.59
CA GLY A 449 -10.34 6.65 -15.55
C GLY A 449 -10.43 8.18 -15.41
N GLU A 450 -11.07 8.71 -14.37
CA GLU A 450 -11.02 10.15 -14.06
C GLU A 450 -9.57 10.53 -13.69
N ASP A 451 -9.04 11.56 -14.36
CA ASP A 451 -7.69 12.13 -14.14
C ASP A 451 -6.53 11.10 -14.22
N VAL A 452 -6.78 10.00 -14.93
CA VAL A 452 -5.77 9.07 -15.46
C VAL A 452 -5.45 9.50 -16.89
N PRO A 453 -4.20 9.86 -17.21
CA PRO A 453 -3.80 10.11 -18.59
C PRO A 453 -4.04 8.91 -19.50
N ALA A 454 -4.46 9.16 -20.75
CA ALA A 454 -4.85 8.12 -21.72
C ALA A 454 -4.21 8.29 -23.11
N SER A 455 -3.21 9.16 -23.22
CA SER A 455 -2.48 9.47 -24.46
C SER A 455 -1.01 9.12 -24.29
N GLN A 456 -0.72 7.82 -24.33
CA GLN A 456 0.64 7.30 -24.41
C GLN A 456 1.18 7.48 -25.85
N GLN A 457 2.50 7.44 -26.02
CA GLN A 457 3.22 7.57 -27.28
C GLN A 457 4.28 6.48 -27.43
N HIS A 458 4.56 6.07 -28.67
CA HIS A 458 5.72 5.23 -28.99
C HIS A 458 7.02 6.04 -28.89
N TRP A 459 8.12 5.38 -28.53
CA TRP A 459 9.45 5.98 -28.51
C TRP A 459 10.05 6.00 -29.93
N GLU A 460 10.59 7.15 -30.34
CA GLU A 460 11.48 7.24 -31.51
C GLU A 460 12.88 6.79 -31.06
N GLU A 461 13.84 7.70 -30.85
CA GLU A 461 15.15 7.37 -30.26
C GLU A 461 15.16 7.32 -28.73
N ALA A 462 14.13 7.86 -28.07
CA ALA A 462 14.04 8.02 -26.61
C ALA A 462 12.58 8.08 -26.14
N MET A 463 12.38 8.17 -24.81
CA MET A 463 11.09 8.54 -24.23
C MET A 463 10.72 9.97 -24.66
N PRO A 464 9.51 10.22 -25.22
CA PRO A 464 9.09 11.57 -25.59
C PRO A 464 9.07 12.53 -24.39
N ASP A 465 9.69 13.70 -24.53
CA ASP A 465 9.73 14.71 -23.47
C ASP A 465 8.57 15.70 -23.60
N GLU A 466 8.51 16.46 -24.69
CA GLU A 466 7.51 17.51 -24.94
C GLU A 466 7.37 18.56 -23.81
N SER A 467 8.37 18.74 -22.94
CA SER A 467 8.31 19.72 -21.85
C SER A 467 8.11 21.16 -22.33
N SER A 468 7.18 21.86 -21.69
CA SER A 468 6.97 23.31 -21.85
C SER A 468 7.78 24.16 -20.84
N LEU A 469 8.51 23.51 -19.92
CA LEU A 469 9.20 24.15 -18.79
C LEU A 469 10.73 24.18 -18.96
N ARG A 470 11.30 23.34 -19.83
CA ARG A 470 12.76 23.26 -20.09
C ARG A 470 13.08 23.70 -21.52
N ASP A 471 13.81 24.82 -21.66
CA ASP A 471 14.32 25.35 -22.95
C ASP A 471 15.29 24.39 -23.71
N PHE A 472 15.66 23.27 -23.09
CA PHE A 472 16.54 22.22 -23.65
C PHE A 472 15.98 20.85 -23.25
N ASP A 473 14.85 20.49 -23.86
CA ASP A 473 14.21 19.18 -23.79
C ASP A 473 15.11 18.05 -24.39
N LEU A 474 14.63 16.81 -24.31
CA LEU A 474 15.39 15.64 -24.75
C LEU A 474 15.52 15.59 -26.28
N GLU A 475 14.49 15.98 -27.03
CA GLU A 475 14.51 16.03 -28.49
C GLU A 475 15.55 17.05 -28.99
N ALA A 476 15.63 18.24 -28.38
CA ALA A 476 16.65 19.25 -28.67
C ALA A 476 18.06 18.77 -28.28
N ALA A 477 18.19 17.94 -27.23
CA ALA A 477 19.47 17.31 -26.86
C ALA A 477 19.91 16.26 -27.89
N ILE A 478 18.97 15.45 -28.40
CA ILE A 478 19.23 14.46 -29.46
C ILE A 478 19.53 15.16 -30.80
N GLU A 479 18.79 16.20 -31.20
CA GLU A 479 19.14 17.00 -32.39
C GLU A 479 20.52 17.65 -32.23
N CYS A 480 20.83 18.18 -31.04
CA CYS A 480 22.16 18.70 -30.69
C CYS A 480 23.26 17.65 -30.94
N LEU A 481 23.11 16.44 -30.40
CA LEU A 481 24.04 15.33 -30.58
C LEU A 481 24.22 14.99 -32.07
N MET A 482 23.11 14.73 -32.77
CA MET A 482 23.09 14.26 -34.15
C MET A 482 23.61 15.31 -35.15
N ALA A 483 23.36 16.60 -34.90
CA ALA A 483 23.78 17.69 -35.80
C ALA A 483 25.24 18.14 -35.58
N ASN A 484 25.74 18.11 -34.33
CA ASN A 484 27.04 18.71 -33.98
C ASN A 484 28.14 17.67 -33.68
N HIS A 485 27.75 16.48 -33.20
CA HIS A 485 28.66 15.42 -32.75
C HIS A 485 28.38 14.10 -33.48
N SER A 486 28.01 14.18 -34.77
CA SER A 486 27.59 13.07 -35.66
C SER A 486 28.63 11.98 -35.96
N SER A 487 29.67 11.87 -35.13
CA SER A 487 30.71 10.83 -35.16
C SER A 487 31.17 10.48 -33.73
N SER A 488 30.28 10.63 -32.76
CA SER A 488 30.35 9.90 -31.49
C SER A 488 29.56 8.61 -31.65
N ASP A 489 29.98 7.59 -30.91
CA ASP A 489 29.40 6.24 -30.99
C ASP A 489 27.91 6.25 -30.62
N ALA A 490 27.50 7.13 -29.69
CA ALA A 490 26.10 7.43 -29.38
C ALA A 490 25.30 7.99 -30.57
N ALA A 491 25.88 8.90 -31.36
CA ALA A 491 25.20 9.46 -32.54
C ALA A 491 25.11 8.43 -33.69
N GLU A 492 26.11 7.55 -33.81
CA GLU A 492 26.06 6.44 -34.77
C GLU A 492 25.04 5.36 -34.34
N ALA A 493 24.88 5.11 -33.03
CA ALA A 493 23.88 4.19 -32.46
C ALA A 493 22.43 4.67 -32.63
N LEU A 494 22.11 5.90 -32.20
CA LEU A 494 20.77 6.48 -32.35
C LEU A 494 20.41 6.70 -33.83
N GLY A 495 21.40 6.98 -34.69
CA GLY A 495 21.22 7.06 -36.14
C GLY A 495 20.97 5.72 -36.86
N ALA A 496 20.97 4.59 -36.14
CA ALA A 496 20.78 3.24 -36.67
C ALA A 496 19.46 2.62 -36.18
N ALA A 497 19.51 1.82 -35.12
CA ALA A 497 18.35 1.20 -34.48
C ALA A 497 18.41 1.25 -32.94
N GLY A 498 19.41 1.93 -32.38
CA GLY A 498 19.57 2.12 -30.94
C GLY A 498 18.55 3.06 -30.32
N TYR A 499 18.58 3.15 -28.98
CA TYR A 499 17.71 4.02 -28.19
C TYR A 499 18.36 4.45 -26.87
N VAL A 500 17.87 5.56 -26.31
CA VAL A 500 18.21 6.06 -24.97
C VAL A 500 17.34 5.35 -23.95
N TRP A 501 17.92 4.45 -23.16
CA TRP A 501 17.20 3.65 -22.15
C TRP A 501 17.13 4.34 -20.78
N GLN A 502 17.98 5.34 -20.53
CA GLN A 502 17.95 6.19 -19.35
C GLN A 502 18.38 7.61 -19.75
N ALA A 503 17.66 8.62 -19.28
CA ALA A 503 18.07 10.01 -19.42
C ALA A 503 17.82 10.78 -18.12
N THR A 504 18.74 11.68 -17.76
CA THR A 504 18.62 12.54 -16.57
C THR A 504 19.08 13.96 -16.89
N TYR A 505 18.19 14.92 -16.68
CA TYR A 505 18.40 16.36 -16.83
C TYR A 505 18.84 17.00 -15.50
N SER A 506 19.77 17.96 -15.57
CA SER A 506 20.22 18.79 -14.45
C SER A 506 20.78 20.13 -14.96
N THR A 507 20.13 21.27 -14.70
CA THR A 507 20.65 22.64 -15.01
C THR A 507 21.35 22.78 -16.38
N ASP A 508 20.58 22.74 -17.48
CA ASP A 508 21.06 22.81 -18.88
C ASP A 508 21.97 21.64 -19.32
N GLU A 509 22.02 20.54 -18.58
CA GLU A 509 22.82 19.35 -18.85
C GLU A 509 21.94 18.09 -18.91
N TRP A 510 22.16 17.25 -19.92
CA TRP A 510 21.56 15.93 -20.06
C TRP A 510 22.66 14.86 -19.96
N ASN A 511 22.49 13.91 -19.05
CA ASN A 511 23.18 12.63 -19.09
C ASN A 511 22.25 11.59 -19.75
N MET A 512 22.71 10.91 -20.80
CA MET A 512 21.89 9.98 -21.59
C MET A 512 22.64 8.66 -21.79
N SER A 513 22.06 7.56 -21.30
CA SER A 513 22.57 6.19 -21.49
C SER A 513 21.86 5.54 -22.68
N TRP A 514 22.63 5.00 -23.62
CA TRP A 514 22.17 4.48 -24.91
C TRP A 514 22.59 3.02 -25.12
N VAL A 515 21.93 2.33 -26.05
CA VAL A 515 22.24 0.96 -26.50
C VAL A 515 21.97 0.79 -28.01
N ASP A 516 22.80 0.03 -28.74
CA ASP A 516 22.69 -0.26 -30.18
C ASP A 516 22.32 -1.73 -30.51
N ASP A 517 21.97 -2.01 -31.77
CA ASP A 517 21.54 -3.34 -32.23
C ASP A 517 22.67 -4.38 -32.39
N ASP A 518 23.90 -4.00 -32.04
CA ASP A 518 25.10 -4.84 -31.93
C ASP A 518 25.41 -5.21 -30.45
N GLU A 519 24.52 -4.87 -29.50
CA GLU A 519 24.69 -5.00 -28.03
C GLU A 519 25.84 -4.16 -27.44
N LYS A 520 26.20 -3.05 -28.09
CA LYS A 520 27.05 -2.00 -27.49
C LYS A 520 26.17 -1.00 -26.75
N ALA A 521 26.66 -0.50 -25.63
CA ALA A 521 25.99 0.52 -24.84
C ALA A 521 27.00 1.55 -24.33
N GLY A 522 26.54 2.73 -23.96
CA GLY A 522 27.37 3.76 -23.34
C GLY A 522 26.53 4.87 -22.72
N TRP A 523 27.18 5.95 -22.31
CA TRP A 523 26.53 7.18 -21.87
C TRP A 523 27.23 8.42 -22.43
N VAL A 524 26.47 9.50 -22.58
CA VAL A 524 26.96 10.83 -23.00
C VAL A 524 26.43 11.92 -22.09
N ILE A 525 27.27 12.93 -21.80
CA ILE A 525 26.84 14.16 -21.14
C ILE A 525 26.87 15.31 -22.15
N LEU A 526 25.70 15.89 -22.41
CA LEU A 526 25.50 17.06 -23.26
C LEU A 526 25.15 18.28 -22.41
N ARG A 527 25.85 19.39 -22.66
CA ARG A 527 25.58 20.70 -22.03
C ARG A 527 25.11 21.69 -23.08
N HIS A 528 24.02 22.40 -22.82
CA HIS A 528 23.63 23.58 -23.57
C HIS A 528 24.19 24.84 -22.88
N ARG A 529 25.05 25.60 -23.56
CA ARG A 529 25.57 26.87 -23.03
C ARG A 529 25.90 27.86 -24.14
N ASP A 530 25.48 29.12 -23.98
CA ASP A 530 25.77 30.22 -24.92
C ASP A 530 25.41 29.89 -26.38
N SER A 531 24.29 29.16 -26.61
CA SER A 531 23.86 28.58 -27.90
C SER A 531 24.83 27.56 -28.53
N GLY A 532 25.72 26.97 -27.72
CA GLY A 532 26.59 25.86 -28.10
C GLY A 532 26.11 24.53 -27.51
N CYS A 533 25.96 23.54 -28.38
CA CYS A 533 25.79 22.13 -28.04
C CYS A 533 27.15 21.50 -27.69
N ILE A 534 27.41 21.22 -26.42
CA ILE A 534 28.72 20.76 -25.94
C ILE A 534 28.62 19.32 -25.43
N LEU A 535 29.17 18.36 -26.19
CA LEU A 535 29.53 17.06 -25.65
C LEU A 535 30.65 17.24 -24.62
N ALA A 536 30.32 17.02 -23.35
CA ALA A 536 31.21 17.25 -22.22
C ALA A 536 32.04 16.02 -21.87
N GLU A 537 31.39 14.85 -21.86
CA GLU A 537 31.99 13.56 -21.55
C GLU A 537 31.19 12.45 -22.25
N THR A 538 31.83 11.31 -22.49
CA THR A 538 31.26 10.13 -23.17
C THR A 538 32.03 8.90 -22.73
N HIS A 539 31.35 7.77 -22.56
CA HIS A 539 31.97 6.51 -22.17
C HIS A 539 31.15 5.32 -22.68
N ASP A 540 31.84 4.26 -23.09
CA ASP A 540 31.24 3.01 -23.53
C ASP A 540 31.27 2.01 -22.37
N TYR A 541 30.20 1.24 -22.19
CA TYR A 541 30.17 0.09 -21.27
C TYR A 541 30.89 -1.12 -21.90
N ASP A 542 31.18 -2.16 -21.10
CA ASP A 542 31.68 -3.44 -21.62
C ASP A 542 30.61 -4.11 -22.52
N GLU A 543 31.03 -4.83 -23.57
CA GLU A 543 30.14 -5.51 -24.52
C GLU A 543 29.11 -6.42 -23.81
N GLY A 544 27.82 -6.25 -24.10
CA GLY A 544 26.74 -7.03 -23.47
C GLY A 544 26.33 -6.60 -22.06
N THR A 545 26.70 -5.39 -21.61
CA THR A 545 26.24 -4.83 -20.31
C THR A 545 24.73 -4.55 -20.28
N VAL A 546 24.14 -4.13 -21.40
CA VAL A 546 22.71 -3.82 -21.53
C VAL A 546 22.15 -4.58 -22.75
N PRO A 547 21.06 -5.35 -22.63
CA PRO A 547 20.45 -6.05 -23.76
C PRO A 547 19.66 -5.06 -24.64
N TRP A 548 19.81 -5.17 -25.96
CA TRP A 548 18.97 -4.43 -26.91
C TRP A 548 17.70 -5.25 -27.23
N ASP A 549 16.52 -4.70 -26.94
CA ASP A 549 15.26 -5.17 -27.54
C ASP A 549 14.22 -4.06 -27.65
N ARG A 550 14.21 -3.40 -28.81
CA ARG A 550 13.23 -2.35 -29.14
C ARG A 550 11.77 -2.83 -29.20
N ASN A 551 11.51 -4.15 -29.12
CA ASN A 551 10.15 -4.70 -29.04
C ASN A 551 9.63 -4.80 -27.59
N GLN A 552 10.47 -4.59 -26.57
CA GLN A 552 10.10 -4.60 -25.16
C GLN A 552 9.87 -3.18 -24.59
N ILE A 553 10.05 -2.13 -25.40
CA ILE A 553 9.76 -0.75 -24.99
C ILE A 553 8.23 -0.51 -25.04
N PRO A 554 7.57 -0.14 -23.93
CA PRO A 554 6.14 0.15 -23.90
C PRO A 554 5.80 1.53 -24.48
N GLU A 555 4.50 1.80 -24.66
CA GLU A 555 4.01 3.16 -24.91
C GLU A 555 3.94 3.93 -23.59
N THR A 556 4.53 5.13 -23.53
CA THR A 556 4.59 5.93 -22.30
C THR A 556 3.92 7.29 -22.47
N LEU A 557 3.57 7.93 -21.36
CA LEU A 557 3.27 9.36 -21.32
C LEU A 557 4.55 10.18 -21.62
N THR A 558 4.38 11.48 -21.85
CA THR A 558 5.52 12.39 -22.09
C THR A 558 6.13 12.89 -20.77
N LEU A 559 7.44 13.15 -20.74
CA LEU A 559 8.09 13.68 -19.52
C LEU A 559 7.48 15.01 -19.09
N GLY A 560 7.15 15.91 -20.02
CA GLY A 560 6.46 17.17 -19.76
C GLY A 560 5.11 16.99 -19.06
N LEU A 561 4.32 15.98 -19.44
CA LEU A 561 3.04 15.69 -18.78
C LEU A 561 3.23 15.11 -17.36
N LEU A 562 4.25 14.29 -17.16
CA LEU A 562 4.60 13.75 -15.84
C LEU A 562 5.15 14.85 -14.93
N GLU A 563 6.01 15.72 -15.46
CA GLU A 563 6.58 16.91 -14.85
C GLU A 563 5.50 17.90 -14.39
N GLU A 564 4.55 18.27 -15.27
CA GLU A 564 3.40 19.11 -14.91
C GLU A 564 2.57 18.50 -13.77
N ARG A 565 2.33 17.18 -13.80
CA ARG A 565 1.58 16.47 -12.74
C ARG A 565 2.33 16.41 -11.42
N VAL A 566 3.65 16.24 -11.42
CA VAL A 566 4.47 16.21 -10.20
C VAL A 566 4.65 17.61 -9.58
N LEU A 567 4.73 18.65 -10.41
CA LEU A 567 4.82 20.04 -9.97
C LEU A 567 3.46 20.67 -9.56
N ASP A 568 2.35 19.95 -9.73
CA ASP A 568 1.01 20.35 -9.28
C ASP A 568 0.85 20.20 -7.75
N ALA A 569 0.96 21.33 -7.04
CA ALA A 569 0.79 21.43 -5.59
C ALA A 569 -0.60 21.00 -5.08
N SER A 570 -1.61 20.86 -5.94
CA SER A 570 -2.93 20.35 -5.53
C SER A 570 -2.97 18.82 -5.39
N ARG A 571 -2.09 18.11 -6.12
CA ARG A 571 -1.96 16.65 -6.11
C ARG A 571 -1.00 16.17 -5.02
N TYR A 572 0.19 16.76 -4.98
CA TYR A 572 1.28 16.34 -4.09
C TYR A 572 1.78 17.49 -3.20
N PRO A 573 0.92 18.10 -2.36
CA PRO A 573 1.26 19.30 -1.57
C PRO A 573 2.44 19.10 -0.61
N ASP A 574 2.64 17.89 -0.11
CA ASP A 574 3.81 17.54 0.71
C ASP A 574 5.11 17.57 -0.11
N LEU A 575 5.15 16.82 -1.21
CA LEU A 575 6.32 16.68 -2.08
C LEU A 575 6.69 18.02 -2.72
N ASN A 576 5.70 18.80 -3.18
CA ASN A 576 5.92 20.06 -3.89
C ASN A 576 6.82 21.05 -3.11
N GLN A 577 6.69 21.09 -1.78
CA GLN A 577 7.53 21.90 -0.87
C GLN A 577 9.02 21.52 -0.88
N LEU A 578 9.38 20.36 -1.46
CA LEU A 578 10.72 19.80 -1.53
C LEU A 578 11.31 19.81 -2.95
N ILE A 579 10.54 20.15 -3.98
CA ILE A 579 10.97 20.06 -5.40
C ILE A 579 10.64 21.28 -6.26
N ASN A 580 9.78 22.20 -5.81
CA ASN A 580 9.28 23.32 -6.60
C ASN A 580 9.75 24.67 -6.02
N ASP A 581 10.25 25.58 -6.86
CA ASP A 581 10.76 26.90 -6.43
C ASP A 581 9.70 28.03 -6.42
N GLY A 582 8.47 27.72 -6.83
CA GLY A 582 7.37 28.65 -7.07
C GLY A 582 7.21 29.08 -8.54
N SER A 583 8.08 28.63 -9.44
CA SER A 583 8.04 28.87 -10.88
C SER A 583 8.31 27.63 -11.75
N GLY A 584 9.03 26.63 -11.22
CA GLY A 584 9.27 25.33 -11.83
C GLY A 584 9.95 24.39 -10.83
N TRP A 585 10.85 23.52 -11.31
CA TRP A 585 11.76 22.76 -10.46
C TRP A 585 12.68 23.69 -9.64
N GLU A 586 13.01 23.28 -8.41
CA GLU A 586 14.21 23.77 -7.73
C GLU A 586 15.45 23.42 -8.58
N PRO A 587 16.38 24.36 -8.83
CA PRO A 587 17.58 24.12 -9.64
C PRO A 587 18.53 23.01 -9.17
N SER A 588 18.36 22.45 -7.97
CA SER A 588 19.12 21.28 -7.49
C SER A 588 18.42 19.94 -7.72
N VAL A 589 17.22 19.93 -8.32
CA VAL A 589 16.53 18.70 -8.73
C VAL A 589 17.10 18.22 -10.06
N ASN A 590 17.55 16.97 -10.06
CA ASN A 590 17.76 16.18 -11.26
C ASN A 590 16.42 15.48 -11.58
N TYR A 591 15.99 15.49 -12.84
CA TYR A 591 14.74 14.84 -13.28
C TYR A 591 14.99 14.01 -14.55
N GLY A 592 14.33 12.87 -14.71
CA GLY A 592 14.61 11.95 -15.80
C GLY A 592 13.77 10.68 -15.80
N TYR A 593 14.20 9.68 -16.58
CA TYR A 593 13.56 8.36 -16.66
C TYR A 593 14.55 7.20 -16.74
N LEU A 594 14.04 6.01 -16.45
CA LEU A 594 14.69 4.73 -16.59
C LEU A 594 13.71 3.70 -17.19
N LEU A 595 14.09 3.11 -18.33
CA LEU A 595 13.54 1.86 -18.83
C LEU A 595 14.25 0.70 -18.12
N ALA A 596 13.55 -0.02 -17.26
CA ALA A 596 14.13 -1.10 -16.46
C ALA A 596 14.27 -2.42 -17.24
N THR A 597 15.14 -2.46 -18.26
CA THR A 597 15.47 -3.71 -18.99
C THR A 597 16.34 -4.66 -18.15
N ALA A 598 15.70 -5.34 -17.21
CA ALA A 598 16.22 -6.46 -16.41
C ALA A 598 17.55 -6.22 -15.65
N SER A 599 17.46 -6.20 -14.32
CA SER A 599 18.59 -6.35 -13.39
C SER A 599 19.68 -5.25 -13.40
N VAL A 600 19.28 -3.98 -13.25
CA VAL A 600 20.10 -3.02 -12.50
C VAL A 600 19.24 -2.24 -11.50
N ASP A 601 19.79 -2.10 -10.30
CA ASP A 601 19.31 -1.29 -9.18
C ASP A 601 18.04 -1.72 -8.42
N LEU A 602 17.96 -1.25 -7.17
CA LEU A 602 17.02 -1.64 -6.11
C LEU A 602 15.54 -1.34 -6.42
N LEU A 603 15.30 -0.52 -7.44
CA LEU A 603 14.00 0.00 -7.89
C LEU A 603 13.55 -0.57 -9.25
N SER A 604 14.07 -1.73 -9.68
CA SER A 604 13.66 -2.38 -10.93
C SER A 604 12.21 -2.91 -10.86
N LEU A 605 11.26 -2.03 -11.16
CA LEU A 605 9.89 -2.38 -11.51
C LEU A 605 9.84 -2.77 -13.00
N ASP A 606 9.00 -3.73 -13.41
CA ASP A 606 8.80 -4.11 -14.82
C ASP A 606 7.98 -3.07 -15.63
N VAL A 607 8.27 -1.78 -15.46
CA VAL A 607 7.63 -0.63 -16.13
C VAL A 607 8.65 0.45 -16.44
N VAL A 608 8.33 1.39 -17.34
CA VAL A 608 9.11 2.64 -17.42
C VAL A 608 8.80 3.50 -16.20
N THR A 609 9.85 3.98 -15.53
CA THR A 609 9.72 4.95 -14.43
C THR A 609 10.29 6.29 -14.84
N ALA A 610 9.60 7.38 -14.50
CA ALA A 610 10.21 8.69 -14.41
C ALA A 610 10.48 9.02 -12.93
N ALA A 611 11.58 9.70 -12.66
CA ALA A 611 12.03 9.95 -11.29
C ALA A 611 12.77 11.29 -11.20
N GLY A 612 12.76 11.89 -10.02
CA GLY A 612 13.56 13.06 -9.74
C GLY A 612 14.04 13.09 -8.29
N ALA A 613 15.21 13.68 -8.08
CA ALA A 613 15.85 13.75 -6.77
C ALA A 613 16.73 14.99 -6.63
N ARG A 614 16.85 15.51 -5.40
CA ARG A 614 17.78 16.58 -5.00
C ARG A 614 18.42 16.27 -3.65
N SER A 615 19.60 16.84 -3.43
CA SER A 615 20.24 16.86 -2.11
C SER A 615 20.74 18.27 -1.77
N TRP A 616 20.63 18.70 -0.51
CA TRP A 616 21.02 20.04 -0.07
C TRP A 616 21.39 20.11 1.42
N GLU A 617 22.41 20.90 1.73
CA GLU A 617 22.73 21.30 3.11
C GLU A 617 21.76 22.42 3.55
N ASP A 618 21.06 22.24 4.68
CA ASP A 618 20.37 23.33 5.39
C ASP A 618 20.70 23.25 6.88
N SER A 619 21.08 24.40 7.45
CA SER A 619 21.21 24.60 8.90
C SER A 619 22.14 23.60 9.63
N GLY A 620 23.12 23.04 8.92
CA GLY A 620 24.04 22.01 9.43
C GLY A 620 23.46 20.59 9.38
N ARG A 621 22.61 20.32 8.38
CA ARG A 621 22.02 19.01 8.09
C ARG A 621 22.03 18.74 6.60
N ASP A 622 22.43 17.54 6.22
CA ASP A 622 22.36 17.07 4.84
C ASP A 622 20.97 16.46 4.58
N ASN A 623 20.27 17.01 3.61
CA ASN A 623 18.91 16.58 3.25
C ASN A 623 18.93 15.95 1.87
N SER A 624 18.14 14.90 1.67
CA SER A 624 17.87 14.32 0.35
C SER A 624 16.37 14.13 0.18
N ALA A 625 15.85 14.41 -1.01
CA ALA A 625 14.45 14.14 -1.34
C ALA A 625 14.35 13.61 -2.77
N GLY A 626 13.44 12.66 -3.00
CA GLY A 626 13.20 12.12 -4.33
C GLY A 626 11.86 11.44 -4.47
N PHE A 627 11.42 11.26 -5.71
CA PHE A 627 10.13 10.66 -6.07
C PHE A 627 10.27 9.75 -7.29
N VAL A 628 9.31 8.84 -7.43
CA VAL A 628 9.15 7.97 -8.60
C VAL A 628 7.70 8.02 -9.07
N ILE A 629 7.49 8.15 -10.37
CA ILE A 629 6.18 8.09 -11.04
C ILE A 629 6.23 7.05 -12.16
N ASP A 630 5.19 6.24 -12.25
CA ASP A 630 4.98 5.30 -13.35
C ASP A 630 4.75 6.12 -14.63
N ALA A 631 5.62 5.94 -15.63
CA ALA A 631 5.60 6.71 -16.86
C ALA A 631 4.57 6.18 -17.88
N GLU A 632 4.06 4.97 -17.70
CA GLU A 632 2.99 4.39 -18.52
C GLU A 632 1.63 4.88 -18.05
N THR A 633 1.38 4.90 -16.73
CA THR A 633 0.05 5.29 -16.17
C THR A 633 -0.03 6.72 -15.66
N GLY A 634 1.08 7.37 -15.33
CA GLY A 634 1.09 8.69 -14.68
C GLY A 634 0.65 8.65 -13.21
N SER A 635 0.83 7.49 -12.57
CA SER A 635 0.56 7.20 -11.15
C SER A 635 1.83 7.40 -10.32
N MET A 636 1.77 8.27 -9.30
CA MET A 636 2.85 8.44 -8.32
C MET A 636 3.06 7.12 -7.57
N VAL A 637 4.26 6.56 -7.70
CA VAL A 637 4.68 5.33 -7.04
C VAL A 637 4.91 5.65 -5.56
N GLY A 638 5.76 6.64 -5.32
CA GLY A 638 6.04 7.15 -3.98
C GLY A 638 7.15 8.21 -3.97
N TRP A 639 7.38 8.79 -2.80
CA TRP A 639 8.45 9.76 -2.58
C TRP A 639 9.01 9.69 -1.17
N TYR A 640 10.21 10.21 -0.97
CA TYR A 640 10.90 10.25 0.32
C TYR A 640 11.54 11.62 0.59
N HIS A 641 11.82 11.87 1.87
CA HIS A 641 12.69 12.93 2.36
C HIS A 641 13.52 12.38 3.53
N THR A 642 14.83 12.56 3.49
CA THR A 642 15.74 12.31 4.61
C THR A 642 16.44 13.60 5.03
N SER A 643 16.76 13.70 6.32
CA SER A 643 17.52 14.78 6.91
C SER A 643 18.48 14.18 7.94
N LEU A 644 19.78 14.32 7.68
CA LEU A 644 20.90 13.72 8.40
C LEU A 644 21.75 14.81 9.09
N PRO A 645 22.55 14.47 10.12
CA PRO A 645 23.68 15.30 10.54
C PRO A 645 24.71 15.47 9.40
N ALA A 646 25.46 16.59 9.39
CA ALA A 646 26.50 16.92 8.40
C ALA A 646 27.87 17.19 9.06
#